data_AF-A0A4Y1WQ70-F1
#
_entry.id   AF-A0A4Y1WQ70-F1
#
_cell.length_a   1.000
_cell.length_b   1.000
_cell.length_c   1.000
_cell.angle_alpha   90.00
_cell.angle_beta   90.00
_cell.angle_gamma   90.00
#
_symmetry.space_group_name_H-M   'P 1'
#
loop_
_entity.id
_entity.type
_entity.pdbx_description
1 polymer ?
#
loop_
_entity_poly.entity_id
_entity_poly.type
_entity_poly.pdbx_seq_one_letter_code
_entity_poly.pdbx_strand_id
1 'polypeptide(L)'
;MDTFGGIAGTVADEITKEPLAGVKVSLTPGGTSQVTGTEGNFLFDNIDPQEYTLTFTKDDYVSQTQKVSVKAGTASNVQISMEPITPILNVMPEELDFGEETATLAIDITNAGKGTLQWNIDEDIAWLSCSPVSGTTNKESSPVVVTVSRTEMDRGDYNGMIVVTSNGGSQKIPVSMSVESVNLEIEPEELNFGSLTNSLQLTLKNTGSGTLKYTVESSNEWLVLNKESGSVTKTDYLEAIVTREGLSAGKYNATISFSVSGGNVVVPVKMEVAVNEKPTVSVENATDATYNSAVLHGTMVSVGSSKVTKYGFCWSEQPTPTLEDSYSNLGDCTAPTAFESVANDLKSDTKYYFRAYAENNVGIVYSEKELTFTTAGLPTLPSVTSGAVTEITSTTAVAKGNITSLGNVGKVTAYGHVWSKTAEPTLQTGKYTNLGEATETMAFTSEITGLESHTIYYIRAYATNEKGTAYGEENVFTTAKNDVRLTTSDVTEIVHNAATCGGVIADNGGHTIEERGVCWSTKSAPTVEDNYTVADNDKLSALVSRSTPSSVKTRTEYVTRAEDRFSCRITELAKETNYYVRAYVRTSEGNIFYGNEKQFTTTEEVALPSLTEITVSNIQTTSATVVSKIESDGNSAISECGFCYSKGAAPTVESGTKIACDPSSAELGKNITGLEEGTTYHIRAYAKNAMGVAYSKEAEFTTLAVTVPKLSPVVVENVGRTTAYASATIAETGNASITECGFCWATNPYPTIYDNKVPCEVGNSFKTKLQDLPLLTTVYVRAYAINSKGTGYSDDASFTTTDTDIDIWDGVSVATKFGGGMGTESDPIIINSADQLRLLLDRVSSGTTYSGVVFKMTTNIGLNNHAWSRSGTFAGTFDGNNMLLTGVTSSIFSAVSGTVMNIQISGTSQNAGICLTNTGTITNCVNDCFITSNSNNIAGICLSNSGKIESCTNKGKIQSTGYNVITGGIVATNSDNGIIDGCINYGSISGNGIVGGIVAESSKSASSGTFDCGRIQNCSNFGIISGDDAGGIIGCVELIYTGSNMAASSMRLTSSIANSFNCGDITGNNRGGICGRIKLYCCAHNNRYGNYFYFKTIVNVFNCINNSNCTICGHYSLDYPSGGYNFKDSDSGMFLSGTTYWLYDVANNIGQEYAIENDKSYDIAHWYTRTTSGCFLQGNSTDIVSLLNNWVSSNSGTTTYKRWKYDTVDGYACPVLE
;
A
#
# COMPACT_ATOMS: atom_id res chain seq x y z
N MET A 1 23.63 123.92 27.70
CA MET A 1 24.22 122.60 27.39
C MET A 1 23.31 121.60 28.02
N ASP A 2 22.61 120.78 27.22
CA ASP A 2 21.73 119.74 27.77
C ASP A 2 22.55 118.66 28.46
N THR A 3 22.19 118.33 29.70
CA THR A 3 22.92 117.36 30.56
C THR A 3 22.32 115.96 30.54
N PHE A 4 21.17 115.75 29.89
CA PHE A 4 20.43 114.48 29.86
C PHE A 4 20.19 113.98 28.42
N GLY A 5 19.89 112.69 28.26
CA GLY A 5 19.48 112.07 27.00
C GLY A 5 18.15 111.32 27.12
N GLY A 6 17.79 110.55 26.10
CA GLY A 6 16.54 109.76 26.09
C GLY A 6 16.69 108.39 25.44
N ILE A 7 15.72 107.49 25.67
CA ILE A 7 15.53 106.26 24.91
C ILE A 7 14.10 106.23 24.41
N ALA A 8 13.92 106.16 23.10
CA ALA A 8 12.63 105.96 22.46
C ALA A 8 12.64 104.62 21.72
N GLY A 9 11.48 104.07 21.44
CA GLY A 9 11.42 102.86 20.63
C GLY A 9 10.01 102.38 20.37
N THR A 10 9.92 101.33 19.57
CA THR A 10 8.66 100.59 19.36
C THR A 10 8.87 99.11 19.62
N VAL A 11 7.80 98.47 20.08
CA VAL A 11 7.69 97.04 20.26
C VAL A 11 6.62 96.54 19.31
N ALA A 12 6.91 95.48 18.56
CA ALA A 12 5.98 94.87 17.62
C ALA A 12 5.87 93.36 17.85
N ASP A 13 4.81 92.75 17.34
CA ASP A 13 4.60 91.32 17.35
C ASP A 13 5.54 90.65 16.33
N GLU A 14 6.23 89.59 16.72
CA GLU A 14 7.18 88.94 15.82
C GLU A 14 6.51 88.25 14.63
N ILE A 15 5.28 87.74 14.79
CA ILE A 15 4.56 87.00 13.75
C ILE A 15 3.78 87.98 12.85
N THR A 16 2.93 88.81 13.44
CA THR A 16 2.03 89.71 12.68
C THR A 16 2.70 91.00 12.24
N LYS A 17 3.85 91.36 12.83
CA LYS A 17 4.58 92.63 12.63
C LYS A 17 3.82 93.90 13.05
N GLU A 18 2.63 93.74 13.63
CA GLU A 18 1.82 94.84 14.13
C GLU A 18 2.39 95.40 15.45
N PRO A 19 2.18 96.69 15.75
CA PRO A 19 2.68 97.30 16.99
C PRO A 19 2.03 96.70 18.25
N LEU A 20 2.84 96.42 19.28
CA LEU A 20 2.38 95.84 20.53
C LEU A 20 2.16 96.90 21.61
N ALA A 21 0.91 97.22 21.86
CA ALA A 21 0.48 98.01 23.01
C ALA A 21 0.55 97.21 24.32
N GLY A 22 0.74 97.91 25.45
CA GLY A 22 0.66 97.29 26.78
C GLY A 22 1.90 96.51 27.22
N VAL A 23 3.01 96.54 26.46
CA VAL A 23 4.27 95.89 26.84
C VAL A 23 4.94 96.71 27.93
N LYS A 24 5.22 96.10 29.08
CA LYS A 24 5.99 96.76 30.14
C LYS A 24 7.46 96.74 29.78
N VAL A 25 8.04 97.92 29.60
CA VAL A 25 9.46 98.15 29.33
C VAL A 25 10.09 98.67 30.61
N SER A 26 11.02 97.92 31.20
CA SER A 26 11.67 98.28 32.47
C SER A 26 13.15 98.60 32.25
N LEU A 27 13.64 99.67 32.87
CA LEU A 27 14.97 100.21 32.65
C LEU A 27 15.90 99.93 33.85
N THR A 28 17.10 99.41 33.60
CA THR A 28 18.11 99.15 34.65
C THR A 28 19.52 99.57 34.20
N PRO A 29 20.29 100.38 34.97
CA PRO A 29 19.98 100.96 36.28
C PRO A 29 18.86 102.03 36.19
N GLY A 30 18.28 102.46 37.32
CA GLY A 30 17.27 103.53 37.34
C GLY A 30 15.86 103.09 37.72
N GLY A 31 15.51 101.80 37.54
CA GLY A 31 14.32 101.17 38.15
C GLY A 31 12.97 101.69 37.66
N THR A 32 12.95 102.60 36.68
CA THR A 32 11.72 103.12 36.08
C THR A 32 11.18 102.15 35.04
N SER A 33 9.86 102.14 34.85
CA SER A 33 9.22 101.36 33.79
C SER A 33 8.17 102.18 33.08
N GLN A 34 8.03 101.95 31.79
CA GLN A 34 7.00 102.50 30.93
C GLN A 34 6.18 101.34 30.36
N VAL A 35 5.01 101.66 29.81
CA VAL A 35 4.19 100.71 29.06
C VAL A 35 4.03 101.25 27.66
N THR A 36 4.17 100.41 26.64
CA THR A 36 4.02 100.85 25.25
C THR A 36 2.61 101.36 24.95
N GLY A 37 2.51 102.44 24.18
CA GLY A 37 1.26 103.01 23.69
C GLY A 37 0.58 102.16 22.63
N THR A 38 -0.56 102.61 22.10
CA THR A 38 -1.35 101.88 21.08
C THR A 38 -0.58 101.61 19.78
N GLU A 39 0.42 102.43 19.48
CA GLU A 39 1.32 102.26 18.32
C GLU A 39 2.61 101.52 18.70
N GLY A 40 2.63 100.79 19.81
CA GLY A 40 3.77 100.02 20.30
C GLY A 40 4.95 100.87 20.80
N ASN A 41 4.80 102.19 20.84
CA ASN A 41 5.86 103.13 21.17
C ASN A 41 6.08 103.29 22.68
N PHE A 42 7.33 103.47 23.10
CA PHE A 42 7.69 103.84 24.47
C PHE A 42 8.75 104.95 24.46
N LEU A 43 8.79 105.74 25.53
CA LEU A 43 9.75 106.83 25.69
C LEU A 43 10.21 106.93 27.15
N PHE A 44 11.51 106.96 27.34
CA PHE A 44 12.17 107.40 28.56
C PHE A 44 12.95 108.67 28.23
N ASP A 45 12.52 109.80 28.78
CA ASP A 45 13.16 111.08 28.57
C ASP A 45 13.87 111.57 29.83
N ASN A 46 14.82 112.49 29.67
CA ASN A 46 15.59 113.10 30.75
C ASN A 46 16.34 112.08 31.64
N ILE A 47 17.01 111.11 31.02
CA ILE A 47 17.82 110.07 31.69
C ILE A 47 19.33 110.36 31.56
N ASP A 48 20.09 109.95 32.57
CA ASP A 48 21.54 110.20 32.63
C ASP A 48 22.30 109.47 31.50
N PRO A 49 23.34 110.08 30.90
CA PRO A 49 24.15 109.42 29.89
C PRO A 49 24.93 108.20 30.45
N GLN A 50 24.45 106.98 30.19
CA GLN A 50 25.10 105.71 30.53
C GLN A 50 24.54 104.52 29.71
N GLU A 51 25.02 103.29 29.96
CA GLU A 51 24.41 102.07 29.42
C GLU A 51 23.23 101.63 30.29
N TYR A 52 22.09 101.34 29.64
CA TYR A 52 20.88 100.80 30.23
C TYR A 52 20.54 99.45 29.60
N THR A 53 19.95 98.55 30.38
CA THR A 53 19.28 97.35 29.90
C THR A 53 17.78 97.57 29.98
N LEU A 54 17.09 97.43 28.85
CA LEU A 54 15.65 97.42 28.75
C LEU A 54 15.16 95.98 28.81
N THR A 55 14.20 95.71 29.68
CA THR A 55 13.51 94.42 29.78
C THR A 55 12.06 94.60 29.34
N PHE A 56 11.64 93.83 28.34
CA PHE A 56 10.32 93.86 27.73
C PHE A 56 9.53 92.64 28.22
N THR A 57 8.42 92.87 28.92
CA THR A 57 7.56 91.81 29.48
C THR A 57 6.10 92.06 29.16
N LYS A 58 5.41 91.02 28.69
CA LYS A 58 3.96 90.96 28.46
C LYS A 58 3.52 89.50 28.60
N ASP A 59 2.40 89.23 29.26
CA ASP A 59 2.04 87.88 29.75
C ASP A 59 1.95 86.81 28.66
N ASP A 60 1.49 87.17 27.46
CA ASP A 60 1.33 86.25 26.33
C ASP A 60 2.55 86.20 25.38
N TYR A 61 3.67 86.80 25.77
CA TYR A 61 4.87 86.92 24.93
C TYR A 61 6.13 86.50 25.68
N VAL A 62 7.09 85.94 24.94
CA VAL A 62 8.41 85.62 25.48
C VAL A 62 9.12 86.91 25.89
N SER A 63 9.53 86.99 27.15
CA SER A 63 10.23 88.18 27.67
C SER A 63 11.61 88.34 27.02
N GLN A 64 11.96 89.57 26.64
CA GLN A 64 13.20 89.89 25.95
C GLN A 64 13.96 91.03 26.65
N THR A 65 15.28 91.11 26.43
CA THR A 65 16.11 92.19 26.98
C THR A 65 17.02 92.79 25.90
N GLN A 66 17.28 94.10 25.98
CA GLN A 66 18.16 94.81 25.06
C GLN A 66 19.01 95.85 25.79
N LYS A 67 20.32 95.86 25.51
CA LYS A 67 21.24 96.89 26.03
C LYS A 67 21.30 98.09 25.09
N VAL A 68 21.32 99.29 25.67
CA VAL A 68 21.31 100.57 24.95
C VAL A 68 22.17 101.59 25.68
N SER A 69 23.07 102.26 24.96
CA SER A 69 23.85 103.38 25.49
C SER A 69 23.17 104.71 25.20
N VAL A 70 23.11 105.60 26.19
CA VAL A 70 22.52 106.95 26.09
C VAL A 70 23.61 108.01 26.19
N LYS A 71 23.52 109.03 25.34
CA LYS A 71 24.45 110.18 25.30
C LYS A 71 23.68 111.49 25.51
N ALA A 72 24.29 112.48 26.16
CA ALA A 72 23.68 113.78 26.44
C ALA A 72 23.23 114.49 25.15
N GLY A 73 22.01 115.03 25.16
CA GLY A 73 21.42 115.78 24.05
C GLY A 73 20.88 114.93 22.89
N THR A 74 20.89 113.60 22.97
CA THR A 74 20.36 112.71 21.93
C THR A 74 19.48 111.60 22.50
N ALA A 75 18.45 111.19 21.75
CA ALA A 75 17.62 110.03 22.07
C ALA A 75 18.08 108.79 21.28
N SER A 76 18.31 107.66 21.97
CA SER A 76 18.63 106.38 21.34
C SER A 76 17.34 105.65 20.95
N ASN A 77 17.23 105.19 19.70
CA ASN A 77 16.04 104.48 19.23
C ASN A 77 16.20 102.95 19.33
N VAL A 78 15.18 102.26 19.85
CA VAL A 78 15.15 100.81 20.03
C VAL A 78 13.97 100.22 19.28
N GLN A 79 14.18 99.11 18.58
CA GLN A 79 13.11 98.38 17.90
C GLN A 79 13.20 96.93 18.37
N ILE A 80 12.11 96.40 18.91
CA ILE A 80 12.04 95.02 19.41
C ILE A 80 10.81 94.34 18.81
N SER A 81 10.97 93.07 18.42
CA SER A 81 9.86 92.21 18.05
C SER A 81 9.75 91.09 19.09
N MET A 82 8.60 91.00 19.77
CA MET A 82 8.36 89.98 20.79
C MET A 82 7.61 88.78 20.19
N GLU A 83 8.09 87.57 20.48
CA GLU A 83 7.46 86.30 20.07
C GLU A 83 6.26 85.97 20.95
N PRO A 84 5.06 85.68 20.40
CA PRO A 84 3.91 85.24 21.18
C PRO A 84 4.09 83.80 21.67
N ILE A 85 3.51 83.48 22.84
CA ILE A 85 3.52 82.13 23.43
C ILE A 85 2.32 81.34 22.87
N THR A 86 2.54 80.53 21.84
CA THR A 86 1.48 79.73 21.19
C THR A 86 1.65 78.22 21.41
N PRO A 87 0.68 77.53 22.06
CA PRO A 87 0.71 76.07 22.17
C PRO A 87 0.35 75.42 20.81
N ILE A 88 0.81 74.19 20.59
CA ILE A 88 0.55 73.42 19.36
C ILE A 88 0.13 72.01 19.78
N LEU A 89 -1.08 71.59 19.38
CA LEU A 89 -1.60 70.26 19.64
C LEU A 89 -0.91 69.19 18.78
N ASN A 90 -0.52 68.07 19.41
CA ASN A 90 -0.11 66.86 18.72
C ASN A 90 -0.64 65.62 19.47
N VAL A 91 -1.35 64.74 18.77
CA VAL A 91 -1.96 63.51 19.33
C VAL A 91 -1.42 62.27 18.61
N MET A 92 -1.00 61.25 19.37
CA MET A 92 -0.47 59.98 18.85
C MET A 92 -1.08 58.78 19.59
N PRO A 93 -1.39 57.64 18.93
CA PRO A 93 -1.36 57.42 17.48
C PRO A 93 -2.44 58.22 16.74
N GLU A 94 -2.29 58.39 15.42
CA GLU A 94 -3.24 59.16 14.58
C GLU A 94 -4.55 58.40 14.26
N GLU A 95 -4.63 57.11 14.59
CA GLU A 95 -5.82 56.25 14.48
C GLU A 95 -5.84 55.18 15.60
N LEU A 96 -7.02 54.67 15.93
CA LEU A 96 -7.22 53.57 16.89
C LEU A 96 -8.05 52.44 16.28
N ASP A 97 -7.49 51.23 16.23
CA ASP A 97 -8.22 50.02 15.83
C ASP A 97 -8.31 49.04 16.99
N PHE A 98 -9.53 48.87 17.52
CA PHE A 98 -9.81 47.96 18.63
C PHE A 98 -10.04 46.51 18.17
N GLY A 99 -10.20 46.27 16.86
CA GLY A 99 -10.54 44.97 16.31
C GLY A 99 -11.72 44.29 17.02
N GLU A 100 -11.66 42.97 17.13
CA GLU A 100 -12.76 42.15 17.67
C GLU A 100 -12.75 42.05 19.21
N GLU A 101 -11.58 42.06 19.84
CA GLU A 101 -11.44 41.70 21.27
C GLU A 101 -10.91 42.83 22.16
N THR A 102 -10.18 43.82 21.61
CA THR A 102 -9.49 44.83 22.43
C THR A 102 -10.52 45.79 23.04
N ALA A 103 -10.50 45.96 24.37
CA ALA A 103 -11.47 46.81 25.07
C ALA A 103 -10.94 48.22 25.36
N THR A 104 -9.62 48.39 25.46
CA THR A 104 -8.98 49.66 25.79
C THR A 104 -7.73 49.89 24.94
N LEU A 105 -7.57 51.13 24.46
CA LEU A 105 -6.35 51.65 23.83
C LEU A 105 -6.07 53.05 24.41
N ALA A 106 -4.92 53.64 24.12
CA ALA A 106 -4.56 54.96 24.63
C ALA A 106 -4.13 55.89 23.50
N ILE A 107 -4.45 57.18 23.67
CA ILE A 107 -3.86 58.28 22.89
C ILE A 107 -3.04 59.17 23.83
N ASP A 108 -1.91 59.63 23.34
CA ASP A 108 -1.00 60.54 24.02
C ASP A 108 -1.17 61.94 23.44
N ILE A 109 -1.60 62.90 24.28
CA ILE A 109 -1.74 64.31 23.91
C ILE A 109 -0.50 65.08 24.36
N THR A 110 0.19 65.70 23.42
CA THR A 110 1.44 66.43 23.65
C THR A 110 1.36 67.88 23.15
N ASN A 111 2.04 68.80 23.83
CA ASN A 111 2.21 70.18 23.37
C ASN A 111 3.54 70.33 22.63
N ALA A 112 3.48 70.47 21.30
CA ALA A 112 4.65 70.72 20.46
C ALA A 112 5.06 72.21 20.41
N GLY A 113 4.24 73.11 20.98
CA GLY A 113 4.43 74.56 20.98
C GLY A 113 5.05 75.13 22.26
N LYS A 114 4.85 76.44 22.50
CA LYS A 114 5.31 77.16 23.70
C LYS A 114 4.09 77.54 24.55
N GLY A 115 4.18 77.42 25.88
CA GLY A 115 3.08 77.74 26.80
C GLY A 115 2.34 76.51 27.33
N THR A 116 1.15 76.70 27.90
CA THR A 116 0.30 75.60 28.41
C THR A 116 -0.78 75.29 27.39
N LEU A 117 -0.80 74.05 26.89
CA LEU A 117 -1.87 73.51 26.06
C LEU A 117 -3.02 73.10 26.97
N GLN A 118 -4.19 73.70 26.79
CA GLN A 118 -5.45 73.30 27.41
C GLN A 118 -6.28 72.58 26.36
N TRP A 119 -6.62 71.32 26.61
CA TRP A 119 -7.29 70.46 25.65
C TRP A 119 -8.56 69.83 26.25
N ASN A 120 -9.51 69.52 25.37
CA ASN A 120 -10.78 68.88 25.67
C ASN A 120 -11.15 67.91 24.55
N ILE A 121 -11.71 66.76 24.90
CA ILE A 121 -12.25 65.76 24.00
C ILE A 121 -13.77 65.88 24.03
N ASP A 122 -14.35 65.96 22.85
CA ASP A 122 -15.80 65.94 22.64
C ASP A 122 -16.15 64.64 21.91
N GLU A 123 -16.83 63.73 22.60
CA GLU A 123 -17.17 62.40 22.12
C GLU A 123 -18.70 62.20 22.12
N ASP A 124 -19.28 62.16 20.92
CA ASP A 124 -20.68 61.83 20.69
C ASP A 124 -20.79 60.44 20.03
N ILE A 125 -20.10 59.44 20.61
CA ILE A 125 -20.07 58.06 20.12
C ILE A 125 -20.59 57.15 21.23
N ALA A 126 -21.80 56.61 21.05
CA ALA A 126 -22.52 55.87 22.10
C ALA A 126 -21.80 54.62 22.63
N TRP A 127 -20.88 54.03 21.86
CA TRP A 127 -20.16 52.80 22.19
C TRP A 127 -18.74 53.02 22.71
N LEU A 128 -18.33 54.27 22.94
CA LEU A 128 -16.96 54.62 23.32
C LEU A 128 -16.95 55.69 24.43
N SER A 129 -15.92 55.66 25.27
CA SER A 129 -15.66 56.70 26.27
C SER A 129 -14.16 56.97 26.42
N CYS A 130 -13.77 58.21 26.71
CA CYS A 130 -12.39 58.59 26.98
C CYS A 130 -12.21 59.04 28.44
N SER A 131 -11.04 58.76 29.02
CA SER A 131 -10.70 59.23 30.37
C SER A 131 -9.21 59.57 30.49
N PRO A 132 -8.85 60.81 30.87
CA PRO A 132 -9.73 61.96 31.13
C PRO A 132 -10.22 62.67 29.84
N VAL A 133 -11.39 63.32 29.88
CA VAL A 133 -11.96 64.08 28.74
C VAL A 133 -11.43 65.51 28.57
N SER A 134 -10.68 66.03 29.54
CA SER A 134 -10.00 67.32 29.43
C SER A 134 -8.74 67.36 30.29
N GLY A 135 -7.81 68.25 29.96
CA GLY A 135 -6.56 68.38 30.70
C GLY A 135 -5.69 69.53 30.22
N THR A 136 -4.52 69.66 30.85
CA THR A 136 -3.52 70.68 30.51
C THR A 136 -2.11 70.09 30.46
N THR A 137 -1.28 70.47 29.48
CA THR A 137 0.14 70.06 29.43
C THR A 137 1.06 71.14 28.84
N ASN A 138 2.32 71.18 29.31
CA ASN A 138 3.28 72.23 28.97
C ASN A 138 4.35 71.70 27.98
N LYS A 139 4.80 70.43 28.15
CA LYS A 139 5.70 69.65 27.27
C LYS A 139 5.62 68.12 27.48
N GLU A 140 4.99 67.65 28.55
CA GLU A 140 4.89 66.21 28.89
C GLU A 140 3.70 65.56 28.16
N SER A 141 3.73 64.23 27.97
CA SER A 141 2.57 63.52 27.42
C SER A 141 1.45 63.48 28.45
N SER A 142 0.23 63.75 28.00
CA SER A 142 -0.99 63.51 28.77
C SER A 142 -1.72 62.31 28.17
N PRO A 143 -1.60 61.11 28.75
CA PRO A 143 -2.26 59.91 28.24
C PRO A 143 -3.76 59.97 28.52
N VAL A 144 -4.56 59.59 27.52
CA VAL A 144 -6.00 59.41 27.60
C VAL A 144 -6.31 57.96 27.24
N VAL A 145 -6.99 57.25 28.13
CA VAL A 145 -7.46 55.89 27.89
C VAL A 145 -8.81 55.95 27.18
N VAL A 146 -8.89 55.32 26.02
CA VAL A 146 -10.10 55.17 25.21
C VAL A 146 -10.64 53.76 25.45
N THR A 147 -11.88 53.66 25.91
CA THR A 147 -12.55 52.40 26.25
C THR A 147 -13.77 52.21 25.36
N VAL A 148 -13.87 51.04 24.71
CA VAL A 148 -15.04 50.67 23.92
C VAL A 148 -15.94 49.71 24.68
N SER A 149 -17.26 49.86 24.51
CA SER A 149 -18.29 49.00 25.07
C SER A 149 -18.99 48.25 23.94
N ARG A 150 -18.88 46.91 23.94
CA ARG A 150 -19.55 46.02 22.97
C ARG A 150 -20.89 45.48 23.48
N THR A 151 -21.27 45.84 24.70
CA THR A 151 -22.47 45.33 25.38
C THR A 151 -23.72 45.90 24.73
N GLU A 152 -24.69 45.05 24.36
CA GLU A 152 -25.97 45.42 23.72
C GLU A 152 -25.86 46.05 22.31
N MET A 153 -24.72 45.89 21.62
CA MET A 153 -24.57 46.31 20.23
C MET A 153 -24.92 45.18 19.24
N ASP A 154 -25.53 45.56 18.12
CA ASP A 154 -25.76 44.65 17.00
C ASP A 154 -24.44 44.25 16.32
N ARG A 155 -24.47 43.21 15.49
CA ARG A 155 -23.28 42.68 14.82
C ARG A 155 -22.87 43.59 13.67
N GLY A 156 -21.56 43.83 13.49
CA GLY A 156 -21.03 44.62 12.38
C GLY A 156 -19.82 45.47 12.74
N ASP A 157 -19.35 46.25 11.76
CA ASP A 157 -18.24 47.20 11.91
C ASP A 157 -18.75 48.58 12.35
N TYR A 158 -18.15 49.10 13.42
CA TYR A 158 -18.50 50.39 14.01
C TYR A 158 -17.32 51.34 13.85
N ASN A 159 -17.57 52.47 13.21
CA ASN A 159 -16.57 53.51 12.95
C ASN A 159 -17.01 54.82 13.62
N GLY A 160 -16.07 55.49 14.28
CA GLY A 160 -16.26 56.74 14.98
C GLY A 160 -15.09 57.70 14.78
N MET A 161 -15.23 58.94 15.25
CA MET A 161 -14.19 59.96 15.18
C MET A 161 -14.08 60.67 16.53
N ILE A 162 -12.95 60.48 17.22
CA ILE A 162 -12.64 61.23 18.44
C ILE A 162 -12.12 62.61 18.03
N VAL A 163 -12.69 63.68 18.56
CA VAL A 163 -12.26 65.05 18.28
C VAL A 163 -11.57 65.63 19.50
N VAL A 164 -10.25 65.83 19.38
CA VAL A 164 -9.45 66.52 20.39
C VAL A 164 -9.36 67.99 20.02
N THR A 165 -9.90 68.87 20.86
CA THR A 165 -9.86 70.33 20.70
C THR A 165 -8.94 70.95 21.74
N SER A 166 -8.26 72.04 21.41
CA SER A 166 -7.37 72.72 22.36
C SER A 166 -7.18 74.19 22.00
N ASN A 167 -6.58 74.96 22.91
CA ASN A 167 -6.10 76.32 22.61
C ASN A 167 -4.89 76.35 21.64
N GLY A 168 -4.36 75.19 21.23
CA GLY A 168 -3.25 75.03 20.27
C GLY A 168 -3.62 74.32 18.97
N GLY A 169 -4.91 74.18 18.66
CA GLY A 169 -5.42 73.50 17.46
C GLY A 169 -6.46 72.42 17.76
N SER A 170 -6.88 71.68 16.73
CA SER A 170 -7.79 70.53 16.88
C SER A 170 -7.36 69.39 15.96
N GLN A 171 -7.48 68.15 16.43
CA GLN A 171 -7.11 66.94 15.69
C GLN A 171 -8.25 65.92 15.79
N LYS A 172 -8.53 65.22 14.69
CA LYS A 172 -9.52 64.16 14.64
C LYS A 172 -8.83 62.81 14.52
N ILE A 173 -9.21 61.86 15.35
CA ILE A 173 -8.64 60.51 15.40
C ILE A 173 -9.73 59.51 14.99
N PRO A 174 -9.59 58.84 13.83
CA PRO A 174 -10.47 57.75 13.45
C PRO A 174 -10.38 56.60 14.46
N VAL A 175 -11.53 56.03 14.81
CA VAL A 175 -11.62 54.85 15.68
C VAL A 175 -12.52 53.78 15.07
N SER A 176 -12.01 52.55 15.02
CA SER A 176 -12.75 51.37 14.54
C SER A 176 -12.84 50.30 15.62
N MET A 177 -13.97 49.59 15.63
CA MET A 177 -14.15 48.34 16.36
C MET A 177 -15.14 47.44 15.63
N SER A 178 -15.08 46.12 15.86
CA SER A 178 -16.04 45.16 15.31
C SER A 178 -16.73 44.38 16.43
N VAL A 179 -18.02 44.09 16.24
CA VAL A 179 -18.84 43.23 17.12
C VAL A 179 -19.05 41.89 16.43
N GLU A 180 -18.69 40.78 17.11
CA GLU A 180 -18.61 39.42 16.55
C GLU A 180 -19.79 39.03 15.65
N SER A 181 -19.48 38.51 14.46
CA SER A 181 -20.46 37.88 13.57
C SER A 181 -20.27 36.37 13.57
N VAL A 182 -21.36 35.59 13.51
CA VAL A 182 -21.33 34.14 13.25
C VAL A 182 -22.10 33.90 11.95
N ASN A 183 -21.43 33.35 10.94
CA ASN A 183 -22.03 33.10 9.63
C ASN A 183 -21.61 31.72 9.13
N LEU A 184 -22.58 30.85 8.92
CA LEU A 184 -22.37 29.48 8.48
C LEU A 184 -22.46 29.43 6.95
N GLU A 185 -21.31 29.32 6.29
CA GLU A 185 -21.20 29.02 4.87
C GLU A 185 -21.15 27.49 4.70
N ILE A 186 -21.92 26.95 3.74
CA ILE A 186 -22.01 25.50 3.49
C ILE A 186 -21.56 25.20 2.07
N GLU A 187 -20.62 24.28 1.92
CA GLU A 187 -20.13 23.82 0.62
C GLU A 187 -20.19 22.29 0.52
N PRO A 188 -20.82 21.70 -0.52
CA PRO A 188 -21.59 22.37 -1.57
C PRO A 188 -22.97 22.86 -1.08
N GLU A 189 -23.53 23.88 -1.75
CA GLU A 189 -24.86 24.45 -1.44
C GLU A 189 -26.03 23.49 -1.77
N GLU A 190 -25.78 22.40 -2.50
CA GLU A 190 -26.72 21.31 -2.82
C GLU A 190 -25.97 19.97 -2.78
N LEU A 191 -26.59 18.94 -2.18
CA LEU A 191 -26.11 17.56 -2.29
C LEU A 191 -26.89 16.79 -3.36
N ASN A 192 -26.19 16.21 -4.31
CA ASN A 192 -26.78 15.30 -5.29
C ASN A 192 -26.10 13.94 -5.25
N PHE A 193 -26.78 12.97 -4.64
CA PHE A 193 -26.31 11.60 -4.47
C PHE A 193 -26.44 10.75 -5.75
N GLY A 194 -27.12 11.25 -6.78
CA GLY A 194 -27.43 10.48 -7.99
C GLY A 194 -28.03 9.11 -7.66
N SER A 195 -27.76 8.12 -8.51
CA SER A 195 -28.29 6.76 -8.39
C SER A 195 -27.42 5.79 -7.56
N LEU A 196 -26.16 6.14 -7.28
CA LEU A 196 -25.17 5.19 -6.76
C LEU A 196 -24.46 5.66 -5.48
N THR A 197 -24.36 6.97 -5.24
CA THR A 197 -23.59 7.50 -4.11
C THR A 197 -24.41 7.39 -2.83
N ASN A 198 -23.87 6.80 -1.76
CA ASN A 198 -24.58 6.59 -0.48
C ASN A 198 -24.21 7.62 0.60
N SER A 199 -23.02 8.22 0.54
CA SER A 199 -22.63 9.29 1.45
C SER A 199 -21.98 10.45 0.72
N LEU A 200 -22.26 11.66 1.16
CA LEU A 200 -21.62 12.89 0.70
C LEU A 200 -21.35 13.78 1.92
N GLN A 201 -20.22 14.48 1.88
CA GLN A 201 -19.81 15.38 2.95
C GLN A 201 -20.18 16.83 2.62
N LEU A 202 -20.64 17.55 3.64
CA LEU A 202 -20.81 18.99 3.67
C LEU A 202 -19.69 19.61 4.49
N THR A 203 -19.07 20.65 3.95
CA THR A 203 -18.15 21.52 4.67
C THR A 203 -18.95 22.66 5.29
N LEU A 204 -18.86 22.79 6.61
CA LEU A 204 -19.50 23.82 7.42
C LEU A 204 -18.43 24.83 7.82
N LYS A 205 -18.49 26.05 7.32
CA LYS A 205 -17.46 27.06 7.57
C LYS A 205 -18.03 28.23 8.37
N ASN A 206 -17.42 28.54 9.51
CA ASN A 206 -17.65 29.82 10.16
C ASN A 206 -16.87 30.87 9.36
N THR A 207 -17.56 31.74 8.65
CA THR A 207 -16.91 32.93 8.07
C THR A 207 -16.91 34.11 9.03
N GLY A 208 -17.49 33.92 10.24
CA GLY A 208 -17.49 34.88 11.32
C GLY A 208 -16.41 34.61 12.37
N SER A 209 -16.41 35.39 13.45
CA SER A 209 -15.52 35.24 14.60
C SER A 209 -16.16 34.38 15.71
N GLY A 210 -15.33 33.82 16.60
CA GLY A 210 -15.79 32.94 17.68
C GLY A 210 -16.23 31.52 17.25
N THR A 211 -16.96 30.83 18.12
CA THR A 211 -17.43 29.45 17.90
C THR A 211 -18.96 29.41 17.70
N LEU A 212 -19.40 29.06 16.50
CA LEU A 212 -20.81 28.96 16.10
C LEU A 212 -21.37 27.59 16.49
N LYS A 213 -22.36 27.53 17.37
CA LYS A 213 -23.10 26.29 17.69
C LYS A 213 -24.28 26.10 16.73
N TYR A 214 -24.49 24.87 16.26
CA TYR A 214 -25.59 24.50 15.38
C TYR A 214 -26.31 23.24 15.86
N THR A 215 -27.60 23.15 15.58
CA THR A 215 -28.35 21.88 15.55
C THR A 215 -28.75 21.58 14.12
N VAL A 216 -28.86 20.30 13.77
CA VAL A 216 -29.13 19.89 12.38
C VAL A 216 -30.13 18.75 12.36
N GLU A 217 -31.07 18.85 11.42
CA GLU A 217 -32.12 17.85 11.21
C GLU A 217 -32.29 17.57 9.71
N SER A 218 -32.69 16.34 9.37
CA SER A 218 -33.08 15.96 8.03
C SER A 218 -34.60 15.99 7.89
N SER A 219 -35.11 16.32 6.70
CA SER A 219 -36.56 16.36 6.43
C SER A 219 -37.21 14.98 6.29
N ASN A 220 -36.41 13.91 6.18
CA ASN A 220 -36.88 12.57 5.85
C ASN A 220 -36.02 11.47 6.48
N GLU A 221 -36.65 10.35 6.81
CA GLU A 221 -35.99 9.19 7.46
C GLU A 221 -34.96 8.47 6.60
N TRP A 222 -35.06 8.57 5.26
CA TRP A 222 -34.07 7.98 4.36
C TRP A 222 -32.78 8.79 4.24
N LEU A 223 -32.73 9.98 4.85
CA LEU A 223 -31.55 10.84 4.91
C LEU A 223 -31.08 10.91 6.36
N VAL A 224 -29.97 10.23 6.65
CA VAL A 224 -29.36 10.13 7.97
C VAL A 224 -28.14 11.04 8.04
N LEU A 225 -27.99 11.77 9.13
CA LEU A 225 -26.85 12.65 9.36
C LEU A 225 -25.96 12.02 10.45
N ASN A 226 -24.64 12.13 10.31
CA ASN A 226 -23.71 11.61 11.32
C ASN A 226 -23.69 12.43 12.63
N LYS A 227 -24.36 13.59 12.64
CA LYS A 227 -24.46 14.54 13.76
C LYS A 227 -25.88 15.09 13.85
N GLU A 228 -26.34 15.34 15.06
CA GLU A 228 -27.60 16.06 15.35
C GLU A 228 -27.32 17.49 15.84
N SER A 229 -26.11 17.77 16.29
CA SER A 229 -25.64 19.11 16.69
C SER A 229 -24.11 19.19 16.69
N GLY A 230 -23.57 20.41 16.71
CA GLY A 230 -22.13 20.63 16.73
C GLY A 230 -21.74 22.09 16.98
N SER A 231 -20.44 22.36 16.87
CA SER A 231 -19.89 23.72 16.97
C SER A 231 -18.73 23.94 16.00
N VAL A 232 -18.66 25.11 15.39
CA VAL A 232 -17.82 25.48 14.26
C VAL A 232 -17.03 26.75 14.59
N THR A 233 -15.72 26.64 14.82
CA THR A 233 -14.83 27.80 15.05
C THR A 233 -14.23 28.32 13.75
N LYS A 234 -13.82 27.43 12.83
CA LYS A 234 -13.40 27.75 11.46
C LYS A 234 -14.09 26.86 10.44
N THR A 235 -13.89 25.55 10.55
CA THR A 235 -14.48 24.55 9.66
C THR A 235 -14.86 23.31 10.45
N ASP A 236 -16.01 22.74 10.15
CA ASP A 236 -16.47 21.41 10.60
C ASP A 236 -17.05 20.68 9.38
N TYR A 237 -17.28 19.38 9.54
CA TYR A 237 -17.81 18.53 8.49
C TYR A 237 -19.04 17.78 8.98
N LEU A 238 -20.03 17.67 8.11
CA LEU A 238 -21.21 16.85 8.33
C LEU A 238 -21.33 15.86 7.19
N GLU A 239 -21.48 14.58 7.53
CA GLU A 239 -21.72 13.53 6.53
C GLU A 239 -23.22 13.27 6.46
N ALA A 240 -23.76 13.40 5.24
CA ALA A 240 -25.11 13.04 4.91
C ALA A 240 -25.10 11.67 4.23
N ILE A 241 -25.89 10.74 4.76
CA ILE A 241 -25.98 9.35 4.31
C ILE A 241 -27.41 9.11 3.82
N VAL A 242 -27.56 8.57 2.62
CA VAL A 242 -28.88 8.20 2.08
C VAL A 242 -29.07 6.69 2.14
N THR A 243 -30.22 6.25 2.62
CA THR A 243 -30.66 4.85 2.58
C THR A 243 -31.67 4.67 1.45
N ARG A 244 -31.36 3.76 0.52
CA ARG A 244 -32.23 3.44 -0.63
C ARG A 244 -33.13 2.22 -0.38
N GLU A 245 -32.88 1.50 0.70
CA GLU A 245 -33.59 0.27 1.05
C GLU A 245 -35.05 0.56 1.41
N GLY A 246 -35.99 -0.17 0.80
CA GLY A 246 -37.43 0.01 1.01
C GLY A 246 -38.07 1.17 0.22
N LEU A 247 -37.30 1.97 -0.51
CA LEU A 247 -37.83 3.03 -1.38
C LEU A 247 -38.13 2.49 -2.79
N SER A 248 -39.17 3.05 -3.43
CA SER A 248 -39.54 2.71 -4.81
C SER A 248 -38.64 3.43 -5.82
N ALA A 249 -38.57 2.96 -7.06
CA ALA A 249 -37.76 3.63 -8.08
C ALA A 249 -38.29 5.05 -8.38
N GLY A 250 -37.41 6.04 -8.44
CA GLY A 250 -37.79 7.43 -8.65
C GLY A 250 -36.79 8.45 -8.11
N LYS A 251 -37.11 9.74 -8.30
CA LYS A 251 -36.33 10.88 -7.79
C LYS A 251 -36.88 11.32 -6.43
N TYR A 252 -35.99 11.38 -5.45
CA TYR A 252 -36.27 11.76 -4.08
C TYR A 252 -35.59 13.09 -3.76
N ASN A 253 -36.34 14.01 -3.18
CA ASN A 253 -35.83 15.29 -2.70
C ASN A 253 -36.04 15.36 -1.18
N ALA A 254 -35.03 15.83 -0.46
CA ALA A 254 -35.06 16.13 0.96
C ALA A 254 -34.30 17.44 1.22
N THR A 255 -34.29 17.88 2.47
CA THR A 255 -33.50 19.03 2.91
C THR A 255 -32.78 18.71 4.21
N ILE A 256 -31.60 19.30 4.39
CA ILE A 256 -30.89 19.35 5.68
C ILE A 256 -31.05 20.77 6.22
N SER A 257 -31.61 20.89 7.42
CA SER A 257 -31.89 22.18 8.07
C SER A 257 -30.93 22.40 9.23
N PHE A 258 -30.09 23.43 9.13
CA PHE A 258 -29.21 23.88 10.20
C PHE A 258 -29.88 25.03 10.95
N SER A 259 -30.03 24.90 12.27
CA SER A 259 -30.48 25.98 13.15
C SER A 259 -29.28 26.57 13.89
N VAL A 260 -29.03 27.87 13.70
CA VAL A 260 -27.97 28.63 14.37
C VAL A 260 -28.56 29.86 15.05
N SER A 261 -27.84 30.47 16.00
CA SER A 261 -28.33 31.58 16.85
C SER A 261 -28.72 32.88 16.11
N GLY A 262 -28.68 32.91 14.78
CA GLY A 262 -29.05 34.05 13.94
C GLY A 262 -29.86 33.72 12.67
N GLY A 263 -30.32 32.47 12.49
CA GLY A 263 -31.11 32.07 11.30
C GLY A 263 -31.05 30.57 11.00
N ASN A 264 -31.84 30.12 10.00
CA ASN A 264 -31.81 28.75 9.51
C ASN A 264 -31.15 28.68 8.13
N VAL A 265 -30.22 27.76 7.94
CA VAL A 265 -29.62 27.45 6.63
C VAL A 265 -30.17 26.11 6.15
N VAL A 266 -30.67 26.04 4.92
CA VAL A 266 -31.30 24.83 4.36
C VAL A 266 -30.53 24.39 3.13
N VAL A 267 -30.06 23.15 3.14
CA VAL A 267 -29.33 22.52 2.01
C VAL A 267 -30.27 21.54 1.32
N PRO A 268 -30.59 21.75 0.02
CA PRO A 268 -31.33 20.77 -0.76
C PRO A 268 -30.53 19.48 -0.97
N VAL A 269 -31.21 18.35 -0.85
CA VAL A 269 -30.66 17.01 -1.09
C VAL A 269 -31.47 16.32 -2.17
N LYS A 270 -30.79 15.88 -3.23
CA LYS A 270 -31.35 15.07 -4.32
C LYS A 270 -30.76 13.68 -4.29
N MET A 271 -31.60 12.68 -4.45
CA MET A 271 -31.21 11.28 -4.56
C MET A 271 -32.10 10.59 -5.60
N GLU A 272 -31.53 9.65 -6.35
CA GLU A 272 -32.27 8.81 -7.28
C GLU A 272 -32.18 7.36 -6.82
N VAL A 273 -33.33 6.69 -6.73
CA VAL A 273 -33.39 5.24 -6.61
C VAL A 273 -33.50 4.72 -8.04
N ALA A 274 -32.41 4.12 -8.53
CA ALA A 274 -32.35 3.58 -9.89
C ALA A 274 -33.54 2.65 -10.15
N VAL A 275 -34.14 2.77 -11.33
CA VAL A 275 -35.14 1.81 -11.79
C VAL A 275 -34.42 0.47 -11.95
N ASN A 276 -34.77 -0.54 -11.14
CA ASN A 276 -34.29 -1.90 -11.32
C ASN A 276 -34.93 -2.47 -12.58
N GLU A 277 -34.37 -2.15 -13.74
CA GLU A 277 -34.81 -2.66 -15.03
C GLU A 277 -34.05 -3.93 -15.38
N LYS A 278 -34.81 -5.00 -15.60
CA LYS A 278 -34.29 -6.18 -16.30
C LYS A 278 -33.81 -5.76 -17.70
N PRO A 279 -32.91 -6.52 -18.32
CA PRO A 279 -32.51 -6.24 -19.69
C PRO A 279 -33.71 -6.34 -20.63
N THR A 280 -33.57 -5.85 -21.86
CA THR A 280 -34.54 -6.09 -22.93
C THR A 280 -33.83 -6.70 -24.13
N VAL A 281 -34.35 -7.81 -24.63
CA VAL A 281 -33.80 -8.55 -25.78
C VAL A 281 -34.87 -8.75 -26.84
N SER A 282 -34.45 -8.74 -28.09
CA SER A 282 -35.28 -9.04 -29.25
C SER A 282 -34.71 -10.24 -29.98
N VAL A 283 -35.57 -10.95 -30.70
CA VAL A 283 -35.24 -12.15 -31.46
C VAL A 283 -35.68 -11.99 -32.90
N GLU A 284 -34.87 -12.49 -33.82
CA GLU A 284 -35.08 -12.46 -35.27
C GLU A 284 -35.17 -13.88 -35.84
N ASN A 285 -35.66 -14.02 -37.07
CA ASN A 285 -35.85 -15.34 -37.69
C ASN A 285 -34.50 -16.09 -37.80
N ALA A 286 -34.51 -17.38 -37.48
CA ALA A 286 -33.35 -18.23 -37.66
C ALA A 286 -32.97 -18.33 -39.15
N THR A 287 -31.67 -18.40 -39.43
CA THR A 287 -31.11 -18.65 -40.77
C THR A 287 -30.37 -19.98 -40.79
N ASP A 288 -30.03 -20.45 -42.00
CA ASP A 288 -29.17 -21.62 -42.20
C ASP A 288 -29.66 -22.86 -41.43
N ALA A 289 -30.98 -23.07 -41.37
CA ALA A 289 -31.57 -24.25 -40.78
C ALA A 289 -31.20 -25.48 -41.63
N THR A 290 -30.27 -26.28 -41.12
CA THR A 290 -29.86 -27.55 -41.69
C THR A 290 -30.72 -28.68 -41.13
N TYR A 291 -30.31 -29.93 -41.34
CA TYR A 291 -30.99 -31.08 -40.76
C TYR A 291 -30.73 -31.26 -39.25
N ASN A 292 -29.67 -30.64 -38.69
CA ASN A 292 -29.31 -30.79 -37.27
C ASN A 292 -28.86 -29.49 -36.60
N SER A 293 -28.93 -28.35 -37.29
CA SER A 293 -28.56 -27.06 -36.71
C SER A 293 -29.36 -25.91 -37.29
N ALA A 294 -29.35 -24.77 -36.61
CA ALA A 294 -29.81 -23.49 -37.14
C ALA A 294 -29.03 -22.33 -36.48
N VAL A 295 -28.84 -21.24 -37.22
CA VAL A 295 -28.25 -20.01 -36.69
C VAL A 295 -29.36 -19.12 -36.15
N LEU A 296 -29.28 -18.79 -34.86
CA LEU A 296 -30.25 -17.97 -34.14
C LEU A 296 -29.74 -16.54 -34.03
N HIS A 297 -30.62 -15.57 -34.31
CA HIS A 297 -30.29 -14.15 -34.36
C HIS A 297 -31.10 -13.37 -33.33
N GLY A 298 -30.43 -12.43 -32.67
CA GLY A 298 -31.01 -11.66 -31.59
C GLY A 298 -30.25 -10.36 -31.37
N THR A 299 -30.95 -9.40 -30.78
CA THR A 299 -30.34 -8.12 -30.43
C THR A 299 -30.67 -7.80 -28.98
N MET A 300 -29.63 -7.49 -28.21
CA MET A 300 -29.78 -6.87 -26.91
C MET A 300 -30.15 -5.41 -27.11
N VAL A 301 -31.41 -5.09 -26.81
CA VAL A 301 -31.99 -3.76 -27.01
C VAL A 301 -31.60 -2.82 -25.86
N SER A 302 -31.49 -3.35 -24.63
CA SER A 302 -31.02 -2.64 -23.44
C SER A 302 -30.42 -3.62 -22.46
N VAL A 303 -29.33 -3.24 -21.80
CA VAL A 303 -28.76 -4.00 -20.67
C VAL A 303 -29.55 -3.81 -19.37
N GLY A 304 -30.56 -2.94 -19.37
CA GLY A 304 -31.30 -2.57 -18.16
C GLY A 304 -30.44 -1.72 -17.24
N SER A 305 -30.64 -1.87 -15.93
CA SER A 305 -29.99 -1.03 -14.90
C SER A 305 -28.66 -1.56 -14.37
N SER A 306 -28.18 -2.70 -14.87
CA SER A 306 -26.93 -3.32 -14.45
C SER A 306 -26.34 -4.16 -15.59
N LYS A 307 -25.03 -4.46 -15.54
CA LYS A 307 -24.40 -5.29 -16.57
C LYS A 307 -25.14 -6.63 -16.69
N VAL A 308 -25.33 -7.09 -17.93
CA VAL A 308 -25.89 -8.41 -18.19
C VAL A 308 -24.79 -9.43 -17.92
N THR A 309 -25.05 -10.40 -17.06
CA THR A 309 -24.11 -11.45 -16.63
C THR A 309 -24.17 -12.68 -17.53
N LYS A 310 -25.31 -12.94 -18.18
CA LYS A 310 -25.50 -14.00 -19.18
C LYS A 310 -26.51 -13.58 -20.24
N TYR A 311 -26.25 -13.88 -21.50
CA TYR A 311 -27.23 -13.75 -22.57
C TYR A 311 -27.01 -14.79 -23.67
N GLY A 312 -28.03 -15.03 -24.48
CA GLY A 312 -27.99 -16.01 -25.55
C GLY A 312 -29.39 -16.41 -26.00
N PHE A 313 -29.57 -17.66 -26.39
CA PHE A 313 -30.87 -18.20 -26.83
C PHE A 313 -31.21 -19.47 -26.06
N CYS A 314 -32.51 -19.71 -25.84
CA CYS A 314 -33.05 -21.00 -25.41
C CYS A 314 -33.96 -21.56 -26.50
N TRP A 315 -33.94 -22.88 -26.70
CA TRP A 315 -34.75 -23.57 -27.71
C TRP A 315 -35.22 -24.95 -27.25
N SER A 316 -36.39 -25.37 -27.73
CA SER A 316 -36.94 -26.71 -27.48
C SER A 316 -37.98 -27.13 -28.52
N GLU A 317 -38.38 -28.41 -28.49
CA GLU A 317 -39.47 -28.96 -29.33
C GLU A 317 -40.87 -28.52 -28.83
N GLN A 318 -40.94 -27.90 -27.65
CA GLN A 318 -42.17 -27.40 -27.03
C GLN A 318 -42.22 -25.86 -27.05
N PRO A 319 -43.40 -25.24 -27.06
CA PRO A 319 -43.51 -23.79 -26.91
C PRO A 319 -42.94 -23.31 -25.57
N THR A 320 -42.58 -22.03 -25.52
CA THR A 320 -42.06 -21.29 -24.35
C THR A 320 -40.75 -21.81 -23.77
N PRO A 321 -39.68 -21.98 -24.58
CA PRO A 321 -38.40 -22.46 -24.08
C PRO A 321 -37.80 -21.49 -23.05
N THR A 322 -37.13 -22.05 -22.04
CA THR A 322 -36.46 -21.35 -20.94
C THR A 322 -35.03 -21.86 -20.77
N LEU A 323 -34.29 -21.35 -19.77
CA LEU A 323 -32.94 -21.84 -19.44
C LEU A 323 -32.91 -23.27 -18.86
N GLU A 324 -34.06 -23.88 -18.57
CA GLU A 324 -34.15 -25.31 -18.23
C GLU A 324 -34.13 -26.21 -19.48
N ASP A 325 -34.34 -25.62 -20.67
CA ASP A 325 -34.23 -26.31 -21.95
C ASP A 325 -32.79 -26.21 -22.51
N SER A 326 -32.61 -26.54 -23.79
CA SER A 326 -31.32 -26.32 -24.46
C SER A 326 -31.07 -24.83 -24.65
N TYR A 327 -29.89 -24.34 -24.28
CA TYR A 327 -29.55 -22.92 -24.38
C TYR A 327 -28.08 -22.68 -24.71
N SER A 328 -27.78 -21.47 -25.18
CA SER A 328 -26.42 -20.96 -25.38
C SER A 328 -26.12 -19.81 -24.42
N ASN A 329 -24.88 -19.70 -23.95
CA ASN A 329 -24.43 -18.60 -23.10
C ASN A 329 -23.22 -17.91 -23.73
N LEU A 330 -23.40 -16.65 -24.13
CA LEU A 330 -22.40 -15.83 -24.80
C LEU A 330 -21.59 -14.94 -23.84
N GLY A 331 -21.74 -15.14 -22.52
CA GLY A 331 -21.00 -14.42 -21.49
C GLY A 331 -21.72 -13.16 -21.00
N ASP A 332 -20.95 -12.15 -20.57
CA ASP A 332 -21.46 -10.87 -20.09
C ASP A 332 -21.43 -9.79 -21.17
N CYS A 333 -22.20 -8.73 -20.98
CA CYS A 333 -22.10 -7.53 -21.82
C CYS A 333 -22.60 -6.29 -21.08
N THR A 334 -22.03 -5.14 -21.47
CA THR A 334 -22.22 -3.85 -20.81
C THR A 334 -22.97 -2.83 -21.67
N ALA A 335 -23.26 -3.16 -22.92
CA ALA A 335 -23.99 -2.30 -23.85
C ALA A 335 -24.89 -3.12 -24.81
N PRO A 336 -25.95 -2.50 -25.37
CA PRO A 336 -26.75 -3.08 -26.45
C PRO A 336 -25.87 -3.59 -27.60
N THR A 337 -26.09 -4.83 -28.04
CA THR A 337 -25.34 -5.48 -29.12
C THR A 337 -26.21 -6.50 -29.85
N ALA A 338 -25.98 -6.64 -31.16
CA ALA A 338 -26.46 -7.80 -31.89
C ALA A 338 -25.63 -9.03 -31.50
N PHE A 339 -26.25 -10.20 -31.47
CA PHE A 339 -25.60 -11.45 -31.16
C PHE A 339 -26.23 -12.62 -31.90
N GLU A 340 -25.41 -13.61 -32.22
CA GLU A 340 -25.81 -14.83 -32.91
C GLU A 340 -25.28 -16.06 -32.18
N SER A 341 -25.97 -17.18 -32.35
CA SER A 341 -25.54 -18.46 -31.79
C SER A 341 -26.05 -19.62 -32.63
N VAL A 342 -25.28 -20.71 -32.71
CA VAL A 342 -25.67 -21.91 -33.45
C VAL A 342 -26.33 -22.91 -32.49
N ALA A 343 -27.60 -23.22 -32.72
CA ALA A 343 -28.27 -24.34 -32.08
C ALA A 343 -27.83 -25.62 -32.80
N ASN A 344 -27.12 -26.52 -32.11
CA ASN A 344 -26.59 -27.77 -32.65
C ASN A 344 -27.34 -28.99 -32.09
N ASP A 345 -27.03 -30.18 -32.62
CA ASP A 345 -27.57 -31.47 -32.17
C ASP A 345 -29.11 -31.57 -32.24
N LEU A 346 -29.73 -30.87 -33.20
CA LEU A 346 -31.18 -30.86 -33.41
C LEU A 346 -31.65 -32.11 -34.15
N LYS A 347 -32.89 -32.53 -33.90
CA LYS A 347 -33.55 -33.59 -34.68
C LYS A 347 -33.92 -33.06 -36.07
N SER A 348 -33.75 -33.88 -37.10
CA SER A 348 -34.17 -33.56 -38.48
C SER A 348 -35.68 -33.55 -38.65
N ASP A 349 -36.18 -32.81 -39.65
CA ASP A 349 -37.61 -32.67 -39.95
C ASP A 349 -38.46 -32.32 -38.70
N THR A 350 -37.88 -31.52 -37.79
CA THR A 350 -38.46 -31.24 -36.48
C THR A 350 -38.61 -29.74 -36.29
N LYS A 351 -39.79 -29.32 -35.83
CA LYS A 351 -40.08 -27.93 -35.50
C LYS A 351 -39.55 -27.60 -34.10
N TYR A 352 -38.74 -26.54 -34.00
CA TYR A 352 -38.24 -25.99 -32.75
C TYR A 352 -38.82 -24.60 -32.50
N TYR A 353 -39.05 -24.29 -31.23
CA TYR A 353 -39.37 -22.97 -30.71
C TYR A 353 -38.11 -22.39 -30.07
N PHE A 354 -37.84 -21.10 -30.24
CA PHE A 354 -36.70 -20.43 -29.62
C PHE A 354 -37.00 -19.00 -29.19
N ARG A 355 -36.27 -18.54 -28.18
CA ARG A 355 -36.32 -17.18 -27.64
C ARG A 355 -34.90 -16.70 -27.34
N ALA A 356 -34.67 -15.40 -27.45
CA ALA A 356 -33.47 -14.78 -26.91
C ALA A 356 -33.67 -14.52 -25.41
N TYR A 357 -32.61 -14.57 -24.60
CA TYR A 357 -32.67 -14.27 -23.17
C TYR A 357 -31.49 -13.37 -22.73
N ALA A 358 -31.68 -12.67 -21.62
CA ALA A 358 -30.61 -11.96 -20.92
C ALA A 358 -30.87 -11.93 -19.40
N GLU A 359 -29.80 -12.03 -18.61
CA GLU A 359 -29.79 -12.05 -17.14
C GLU A 359 -28.92 -10.90 -16.62
N ASN A 360 -29.47 -10.05 -15.76
CA ASN A 360 -28.67 -9.09 -14.98
C ASN A 360 -28.96 -9.28 -13.47
N ASN A 361 -28.45 -8.39 -12.60
CA ASN A 361 -28.63 -8.55 -11.16
C ASN A 361 -30.12 -8.48 -10.69
N VAL A 362 -31.02 -7.95 -11.53
CA VAL A 362 -32.46 -7.83 -11.28
C VAL A 362 -33.19 -9.11 -11.68
N GLY A 363 -32.69 -9.82 -12.70
CA GLY A 363 -33.13 -11.15 -13.07
C GLY A 363 -33.21 -11.39 -14.58
N ILE A 364 -33.73 -12.55 -14.94
CA ILE A 364 -33.79 -13.02 -16.33
C ILE A 364 -34.99 -12.41 -17.05
N VAL A 365 -34.76 -12.00 -18.30
CA VAL A 365 -35.77 -11.65 -19.31
C VAL A 365 -35.66 -12.61 -20.50
N TYR A 366 -36.77 -12.81 -21.20
CA TYR A 366 -36.83 -13.50 -22.48
C TYR A 366 -37.47 -12.59 -23.52
N SER A 367 -37.13 -12.74 -24.79
CA SER A 367 -37.70 -11.94 -25.88
C SER A 367 -39.23 -12.02 -25.89
N GLU A 368 -39.90 -10.89 -26.10
CA GLU A 368 -41.37 -10.85 -26.13
C GLU A 368 -41.95 -11.78 -27.20
N LYS A 369 -41.27 -11.85 -28.35
CA LYS A 369 -41.58 -12.80 -29.41
C LYS A 369 -40.94 -14.15 -29.15
N GLU A 370 -41.70 -15.19 -29.44
CA GLU A 370 -41.22 -16.54 -29.67
C GLU A 370 -41.24 -16.79 -31.17
N LEU A 371 -40.14 -17.33 -31.68
CA LEU A 371 -40.01 -17.68 -33.09
C LEU A 371 -39.80 -19.17 -33.24
N THR A 372 -40.03 -19.66 -34.45
CA THR A 372 -39.92 -21.09 -34.76
C THR A 372 -39.14 -21.30 -36.05
N PHE A 373 -38.39 -22.39 -36.11
CA PHE A 373 -37.83 -22.90 -37.35
C PHE A 373 -38.06 -24.41 -37.43
N THR A 374 -38.02 -24.95 -38.63
CA THR A 374 -38.10 -26.39 -38.86
C THR A 374 -36.78 -26.82 -39.49
N THR A 375 -36.09 -27.78 -38.88
CA THR A 375 -34.90 -28.37 -39.46
C THR A 375 -35.25 -29.06 -40.78
N ALA A 376 -34.34 -29.04 -41.73
CA ALA A 376 -34.53 -29.76 -42.99
C ALA A 376 -34.64 -31.28 -42.73
N GLY A 377 -35.24 -32.00 -43.68
CA GLY A 377 -35.17 -33.47 -43.68
C GLY A 377 -33.72 -33.94 -43.77
N LEU A 378 -33.46 -35.19 -43.34
CA LEU A 378 -32.11 -35.77 -43.45
C LEU A 378 -31.56 -35.64 -44.88
N PRO A 379 -30.27 -35.28 -45.05
CA PRO A 379 -29.64 -35.23 -46.36
C PRO A 379 -29.89 -36.53 -47.13
N THR A 380 -30.27 -36.40 -48.41
CA THR A 380 -30.48 -37.53 -49.31
C THR A 380 -29.38 -37.57 -50.37
N LEU A 381 -29.13 -38.74 -50.97
CA LEU A 381 -28.16 -38.84 -52.05
C LEU A 381 -28.61 -38.00 -53.27
N PRO A 382 -27.69 -37.43 -54.06
CA PRO A 382 -28.04 -36.74 -55.30
C PRO A 382 -28.61 -37.73 -56.35
N SER A 383 -29.14 -37.23 -57.46
CA SER A 383 -29.57 -38.08 -58.59
C SER A 383 -28.81 -37.71 -59.85
N VAL A 384 -28.33 -38.71 -60.60
CA VAL A 384 -27.45 -38.55 -61.77
C VAL A 384 -27.72 -39.68 -62.76
N THR A 385 -27.61 -39.40 -64.06
CA THR A 385 -27.82 -40.36 -65.17
C THR A 385 -26.59 -40.44 -66.07
N SER A 386 -26.26 -41.64 -66.56
CA SER A 386 -25.15 -41.88 -67.49
C SER A 386 -25.61 -41.84 -68.96
N GLY A 387 -24.80 -41.25 -69.83
CA GLY A 387 -24.95 -41.22 -71.28
C GLY A 387 -23.90 -42.06 -72.01
N ALA A 388 -23.96 -42.08 -73.34
CA ALA A 388 -23.16 -42.97 -74.19
C ALA A 388 -21.64 -42.79 -74.08
N VAL A 389 -20.90 -43.88 -74.31
CA VAL A 389 -19.42 -43.92 -74.40
C VAL A 389 -19.00 -44.00 -75.87
N THR A 390 -18.09 -43.14 -76.31
CA THR A 390 -17.64 -43.03 -77.72
C THR A 390 -16.11 -42.94 -77.83
N GLU A 391 -15.55 -43.05 -79.04
CA GLU A 391 -14.11 -42.83 -79.33
C GLU A 391 -13.12 -43.78 -78.61
N ILE A 392 -13.36 -45.10 -78.66
CA ILE A 392 -12.58 -46.10 -77.91
C ILE A 392 -11.29 -46.51 -78.66
N THR A 393 -10.13 -46.39 -78.00
CA THR A 393 -8.80 -46.83 -78.50
C THR A 393 -8.21 -47.94 -77.61
N SER A 394 -6.93 -48.33 -77.78
CA SER A 394 -6.26 -49.24 -76.84
C SER A 394 -6.07 -48.62 -75.45
N THR A 395 -6.13 -47.29 -75.31
CA THR A 395 -5.88 -46.60 -74.04
C THR A 395 -6.82 -45.42 -73.69
N THR A 396 -7.81 -45.08 -74.52
CA THR A 396 -8.72 -43.93 -74.30
C THR A 396 -10.19 -44.19 -74.70
N ALA A 397 -11.14 -43.41 -74.17
CA ALA A 397 -12.57 -43.33 -74.52
C ALA A 397 -13.20 -42.00 -74.04
N VAL A 398 -14.43 -41.63 -74.45
CA VAL A 398 -15.15 -40.40 -73.99
C VAL A 398 -16.55 -40.76 -73.46
N ALA A 399 -16.96 -40.21 -72.31
CA ALA A 399 -18.23 -40.53 -71.64
C ALA A 399 -19.07 -39.28 -71.27
N LYS A 400 -20.42 -39.39 -71.33
CA LYS A 400 -21.38 -38.30 -71.07
C LYS A 400 -22.27 -38.59 -69.85
N GLY A 401 -22.71 -37.58 -69.10
CA GLY A 401 -23.55 -37.72 -67.89
C GLY A 401 -24.42 -36.48 -67.60
N ASN A 402 -25.38 -36.59 -66.67
CA ASN A 402 -26.29 -35.49 -66.29
C ASN A 402 -26.78 -35.58 -64.83
N ILE A 403 -26.69 -34.50 -64.05
CA ILE A 403 -27.18 -34.40 -62.66
C ILE A 403 -28.64 -33.94 -62.68
N THR A 404 -29.54 -34.71 -62.06
CA THR A 404 -31.00 -34.47 -62.08
C THR A 404 -31.57 -34.04 -60.74
N SER A 405 -30.83 -34.18 -59.63
CA SER A 405 -31.16 -33.62 -58.31
C SER A 405 -29.93 -33.51 -57.41
N LEU A 406 -29.87 -32.51 -56.52
CA LEU A 406 -28.76 -32.31 -55.58
C LEU A 406 -28.95 -33.05 -54.24
N GLY A 407 -30.14 -33.60 -53.96
CA GLY A 407 -30.39 -34.41 -52.74
C GLY A 407 -30.85 -33.64 -51.49
N ASN A 408 -31.61 -32.55 -51.66
CA ASN A 408 -32.10 -31.66 -50.58
C ASN A 408 -30.99 -31.01 -49.75
N VAL A 409 -29.86 -30.73 -50.39
CA VAL A 409 -28.71 -30.02 -49.83
C VAL A 409 -28.26 -28.94 -50.82
N GLY A 410 -27.53 -27.92 -50.34
CA GLY A 410 -27.25 -26.71 -51.12
C GLY A 410 -26.29 -26.88 -52.31
N LYS A 411 -25.51 -27.97 -52.36
CA LYS A 411 -24.59 -28.27 -53.47
C LYS A 411 -24.20 -29.75 -53.54
N VAL A 412 -23.80 -30.20 -54.73
CA VAL A 412 -22.95 -31.40 -54.88
C VAL A 412 -21.48 -30.97 -54.84
N THR A 413 -20.66 -31.70 -54.08
CA THR A 413 -19.24 -31.40 -53.84
C THR A 413 -18.31 -32.06 -54.86
N ALA A 414 -18.80 -33.04 -55.61
CA ALA A 414 -18.06 -33.65 -56.72
C ALA A 414 -19.02 -34.30 -57.72
N TYR A 415 -18.70 -34.26 -59.01
CA TYR A 415 -19.41 -35.03 -60.04
C TYR A 415 -18.47 -35.41 -61.19
N GLY A 416 -18.82 -36.44 -61.95
CA GLY A 416 -18.03 -36.91 -63.08
C GLY A 416 -18.38 -38.33 -63.49
N HIS A 417 -17.44 -39.05 -64.10
CA HIS A 417 -17.64 -40.45 -64.50
C HIS A 417 -16.69 -41.35 -63.73
N VAL A 418 -17.19 -42.50 -63.30
CA VAL A 418 -16.41 -43.56 -62.69
C VAL A 418 -16.44 -44.80 -63.56
N TRP A 419 -15.28 -45.37 -63.83
CA TRP A 419 -15.11 -46.56 -64.65
C TRP A 419 -14.19 -47.58 -64.00
N SER A 420 -14.47 -48.85 -64.23
CA SER A 420 -13.65 -49.94 -63.72
C SER A 420 -13.73 -51.14 -64.67
N LYS A 421 -12.87 -52.13 -64.48
CA LYS A 421 -12.95 -53.40 -65.25
C LYS A 421 -14.04 -54.35 -64.75
N THR A 422 -14.78 -53.95 -63.72
CA THR A 422 -15.85 -54.73 -63.11
C THR A 422 -17.16 -53.96 -63.09
N ALA A 423 -18.27 -54.70 -63.21
CA ALA A 423 -19.59 -54.13 -63.14
C ALA A 423 -19.84 -53.37 -61.82
N GLU A 424 -20.79 -52.45 -61.88
CA GLU A 424 -21.20 -51.47 -60.88
C GLU A 424 -20.02 -50.62 -60.34
N PRO A 425 -19.27 -49.89 -61.20
CA PRO A 425 -18.17 -49.05 -60.74
C PRO A 425 -18.68 -47.92 -59.83
N THR A 426 -18.05 -47.75 -58.67
CA THR A 426 -18.29 -46.67 -57.71
C THR A 426 -17.04 -45.82 -57.58
N LEU A 427 -17.12 -44.62 -57.00
CA LEU A 427 -15.93 -43.79 -56.70
C LEU A 427 -14.89 -44.50 -55.88
N GLN A 428 -15.40 -45.34 -54.98
CA GLN A 428 -14.57 -46.30 -54.34
C GLN A 428 -14.19 -47.34 -55.37
N THR A 429 -15.01 -48.06 -56.15
CA THR A 429 -14.52 -49.22 -56.94
C THR A 429 -13.87 -48.96 -58.32
N GLY A 430 -13.79 -47.73 -58.81
CA GLY A 430 -13.26 -47.39 -60.14
C GLY A 430 -12.32 -46.19 -60.18
N LYS A 431 -11.68 -46.00 -61.34
CA LYS A 431 -11.06 -44.72 -61.72
C LYS A 431 -12.16 -43.73 -62.04
N TYR A 432 -11.98 -42.45 -61.76
CA TYR A 432 -13.00 -41.47 -62.06
C TYR A 432 -12.45 -40.09 -62.43
N THR A 433 -13.27 -39.29 -63.09
CA THR A 433 -13.05 -37.86 -63.31
C THR A 433 -13.78 -37.06 -62.25
N ASN A 434 -13.20 -35.97 -61.76
CA ASN A 434 -13.90 -35.01 -60.90
C ASN A 434 -13.94 -33.65 -61.61
N LEU A 435 -15.14 -33.19 -61.92
CA LEU A 435 -15.40 -31.96 -62.65
C LEU A 435 -15.71 -30.77 -61.70
N GLY A 436 -15.56 -30.96 -60.38
CA GLY A 436 -15.73 -29.92 -59.37
C GLY A 436 -17.09 -29.95 -58.68
N GLU A 437 -17.52 -28.82 -58.15
CA GLU A 437 -18.81 -28.66 -57.46
C GLU A 437 -19.90 -28.17 -58.42
N ALA A 438 -21.16 -28.45 -58.11
CA ALA A 438 -22.31 -27.87 -58.80
C ALA A 438 -23.39 -27.44 -57.79
N THR A 439 -23.90 -26.23 -57.96
CA THR A 439 -25.00 -25.64 -57.14
C THR A 439 -26.36 -25.76 -57.83
N GLU A 440 -26.40 -26.27 -59.06
CA GLU A 440 -27.61 -26.48 -59.87
C GLU A 440 -27.48 -27.79 -60.69
N THR A 441 -28.60 -28.33 -61.19
CA THR A 441 -28.63 -29.53 -62.04
C THR A 441 -28.07 -29.25 -63.44
N MET A 442 -27.18 -30.10 -63.97
CA MET A 442 -26.50 -29.88 -65.26
C MET A 442 -25.98 -31.14 -65.95
N ALA A 443 -25.81 -31.07 -67.28
CA ALA A 443 -25.17 -32.10 -68.11
C ALA A 443 -23.64 -31.89 -68.20
N PHE A 444 -22.88 -32.99 -68.32
CA PHE A 444 -21.42 -32.98 -68.32
C PHE A 444 -20.79 -34.10 -69.17
N THR A 445 -19.51 -33.97 -69.52
CA THR A 445 -18.75 -34.94 -70.33
C THR A 445 -17.35 -35.13 -69.74
N SER A 446 -16.75 -36.31 -69.92
CA SER A 446 -15.39 -36.63 -69.46
C SER A 446 -14.61 -37.41 -70.52
N GLU A 447 -13.35 -37.04 -70.71
CA GLU A 447 -12.39 -37.84 -71.46
C GLU A 447 -11.74 -38.88 -70.52
N ILE A 448 -11.73 -40.13 -70.96
CA ILE A 448 -11.28 -41.30 -70.20
C ILE A 448 -9.96 -41.76 -70.80
N THR A 449 -8.87 -41.60 -70.05
CA THR A 449 -7.52 -41.93 -70.51
C THR A 449 -6.84 -42.93 -69.58
N GLY A 450 -5.74 -43.54 -70.04
CA GLY A 450 -5.02 -44.54 -69.25
C GLY A 450 -5.81 -45.83 -69.06
N LEU A 451 -6.61 -46.18 -70.07
CA LEU A 451 -7.22 -47.50 -70.20
C LEU A 451 -6.16 -48.51 -70.60
N GLU A 452 -6.37 -49.74 -70.19
CA GLU A 452 -5.53 -50.86 -70.61
C GLU A 452 -6.08 -51.45 -71.90
N SER A 453 -5.17 -51.90 -72.75
CA SER A 453 -5.46 -52.59 -73.99
C SER A 453 -6.32 -53.83 -73.78
N HIS A 454 -7.23 -54.13 -74.70
CA HIS A 454 -8.09 -55.33 -74.73
C HIS A 454 -8.82 -55.66 -73.44
N THR A 455 -9.37 -54.64 -72.82
CA THR A 455 -9.97 -54.72 -71.51
C THR A 455 -11.40 -54.20 -71.57
N ILE A 456 -12.33 -54.96 -71.02
CA ILE A 456 -13.71 -54.54 -70.81
C ILE A 456 -13.74 -53.55 -69.64
N TYR A 457 -14.33 -52.39 -69.87
CA TYR A 457 -14.60 -51.37 -68.86
C TYR A 457 -16.10 -51.11 -68.74
N TYR A 458 -16.54 -51.03 -67.51
CA TYR A 458 -17.86 -50.61 -67.07
C TYR A 458 -17.73 -49.17 -66.58
N ILE A 459 -18.69 -48.29 -66.90
CA ILE A 459 -18.63 -46.86 -66.58
C ILE A 459 -20.00 -46.30 -66.21
N ARG A 460 -20.02 -45.42 -65.21
CA ARG A 460 -21.20 -44.76 -64.66
C ARG A 460 -20.91 -43.28 -64.42
N ALA A 461 -21.88 -42.41 -64.62
CA ALA A 461 -21.84 -41.05 -64.09
C ALA A 461 -22.05 -41.08 -62.57
N TYR A 462 -21.41 -40.18 -61.82
CA TYR A 462 -21.61 -40.03 -60.37
C TYR A 462 -21.80 -38.57 -59.96
N ALA A 463 -22.46 -38.36 -58.82
CA ALA A 463 -22.52 -37.09 -58.11
C ALA A 463 -22.45 -37.35 -56.60
N THR A 464 -21.73 -36.50 -55.86
CA THR A 464 -21.50 -36.63 -54.41
C THR A 464 -21.96 -35.38 -53.71
N ASN A 465 -22.66 -35.54 -52.58
CA ASN A 465 -22.97 -34.47 -51.65
C ASN A 465 -22.59 -34.90 -50.21
N GLU A 466 -22.97 -34.10 -49.21
CA GLU A 466 -22.68 -34.42 -47.80
C GLU A 466 -23.29 -35.74 -47.30
N LYS A 467 -24.35 -36.25 -47.94
CA LYS A 467 -24.92 -37.57 -47.61
C LYS A 467 -24.10 -38.73 -48.17
N GLY A 468 -23.50 -38.54 -49.33
CA GLY A 468 -22.74 -39.57 -50.03
C GLY A 468 -22.85 -39.46 -51.54
N THR A 469 -22.48 -40.54 -52.23
CA THR A 469 -22.39 -40.57 -53.69
C THR A 469 -23.52 -41.38 -54.31
N ALA A 470 -24.16 -40.80 -55.33
CA ALA A 470 -25.07 -41.50 -56.21
C ALA A 470 -24.41 -41.81 -57.56
N TYR A 471 -24.90 -42.86 -58.20
CA TYR A 471 -24.40 -43.34 -59.49
C TYR A 471 -25.55 -43.52 -60.47
N GLY A 472 -25.34 -43.12 -61.73
CA GLY A 472 -26.28 -43.33 -62.82
C GLY A 472 -26.24 -44.76 -63.35
N GLU A 473 -26.92 -45.00 -64.47
CA GLU A 473 -26.94 -46.31 -65.12
C GLU A 473 -25.54 -46.77 -65.60
N GLU A 474 -25.31 -48.07 -65.69
CA GLU A 474 -24.04 -48.64 -66.15
C GLU A 474 -23.97 -48.77 -67.69
N ASN A 475 -22.84 -48.36 -68.26
CA ASN A 475 -22.47 -48.61 -69.65
C ASN A 475 -21.20 -49.48 -69.72
N VAL A 476 -21.05 -50.31 -70.77
CA VAL A 476 -19.92 -51.26 -70.93
C VAL A 476 -19.25 -51.10 -72.30
N PHE A 477 -17.92 -51.12 -72.34
CA PHE A 477 -17.13 -51.03 -73.58
C PHE A 477 -15.78 -51.77 -73.50
N THR A 478 -15.12 -52.08 -74.64
CA THR A 478 -13.86 -52.86 -74.68
C THR A 478 -12.77 -52.17 -75.52
N THR A 479 -11.54 -52.09 -75.02
CA THR A 479 -10.35 -51.51 -75.70
C THR A 479 -9.59 -52.53 -76.61
N ALA A 480 -8.50 -52.16 -77.32
CA ALA A 480 -7.71 -53.02 -78.29
C ALA A 480 -6.28 -53.48 -77.77
N LYS A 481 -5.57 -54.58 -78.24
CA LYS A 481 -4.30 -55.29 -77.72
C LYS A 481 -2.87 -54.71 -78.11
N ASN A 482 -1.73 -55.11 -77.44
CA ASN A 482 -0.27 -54.68 -77.57
C ASN A 482 0.84 -55.84 -77.56
N ASP A 483 2.18 -55.61 -77.37
CA ASP A 483 3.33 -56.60 -77.24
C ASP A 483 3.92 -56.75 -75.78
N VAL A 484 4.69 -57.82 -75.41
CA VAL A 484 5.26 -58.09 -74.03
C VAL A 484 6.66 -57.47 -73.77
N ARG A 485 6.85 -56.75 -72.65
CA ARG A 485 8.11 -56.10 -72.22
C ARG A 485 8.48 -56.48 -70.77
N LEU A 486 9.62 -57.14 -70.54
CA LEU A 486 10.07 -57.69 -69.23
C LEU A 486 11.49 -57.25 -68.82
N THR A 487 11.66 -56.84 -67.56
CA THR A 487 12.96 -56.49 -66.92
C THR A 487 13.13 -57.25 -65.60
N THR A 488 14.37 -57.54 -65.19
CA THR A 488 14.66 -58.16 -63.88
C THR A 488 14.93 -57.07 -62.84
N SER A 489 14.25 -57.16 -61.70
CA SER A 489 14.40 -56.23 -60.56
C SER A 489 15.74 -56.40 -59.85
N ASP A 490 16.20 -55.35 -59.18
CA ASP A 490 17.30 -55.46 -58.22
C ASP A 490 16.96 -56.44 -57.09
N VAL A 491 17.99 -57.08 -56.54
CA VAL A 491 17.84 -58.03 -55.43
C VAL A 491 17.82 -57.26 -54.12
N THR A 492 16.83 -57.54 -53.27
CA THR A 492 16.56 -56.83 -52.01
C THR A 492 16.28 -57.81 -50.86
N GLU A 493 16.11 -57.33 -49.63
CA GLU A 493 15.87 -58.17 -48.43
C GLU A 493 16.90 -59.30 -48.27
N ILE A 494 18.14 -58.98 -48.61
CA ILE A 494 19.24 -59.92 -48.54
C ILE A 494 19.56 -60.13 -47.06
N VAL A 495 19.19 -61.29 -46.54
CA VAL A 495 19.50 -61.80 -45.20
C VAL A 495 20.33 -63.07 -45.30
N HIS A 496 20.86 -63.56 -44.18
CA HIS A 496 21.77 -64.71 -44.14
C HIS A 496 21.25 -65.99 -44.82
N ASN A 497 19.94 -66.17 -45.01
CA ASN A 497 19.36 -67.38 -45.60
C ASN A 497 18.35 -67.12 -46.72
N ALA A 498 18.15 -65.86 -47.12
CA ALA A 498 17.15 -65.50 -48.10
C ALA A 498 17.50 -64.20 -48.83
N ALA A 499 16.98 -64.06 -50.04
CA ALA A 499 16.97 -62.80 -50.77
C ALA A 499 15.72 -62.73 -51.63
N THR A 500 15.19 -61.53 -51.80
CA THR A 500 13.99 -61.28 -52.59
C THR A 500 14.41 -60.68 -53.93
N CYS A 501 14.17 -61.40 -55.03
CA CYS A 501 14.40 -60.93 -56.39
C CYS A 501 13.13 -61.11 -57.22
N GLY A 502 12.97 -60.31 -58.26
CA GLY A 502 11.75 -60.28 -59.03
C GLY A 502 11.94 -59.90 -60.49
N GLY A 503 10.83 -59.86 -61.19
CA GLY A 503 10.71 -59.32 -62.54
C GLY A 503 9.71 -58.20 -62.59
N VAL A 504 9.67 -57.56 -63.74
CA VAL A 504 8.97 -56.31 -63.99
C VAL A 504 8.42 -56.40 -65.39
N ILE A 505 7.15 -56.80 -65.51
CA ILE A 505 6.47 -56.94 -66.79
C ILE A 505 5.88 -55.58 -67.14
N ALA A 506 6.69 -54.70 -67.72
CA ALA A 506 6.30 -53.35 -68.12
C ALA A 506 5.15 -53.31 -69.15
N ASP A 507 4.95 -54.40 -69.90
CA ASP A 507 3.78 -54.64 -70.74
C ASP A 507 3.60 -56.15 -70.91
N ASN A 508 2.37 -56.68 -70.85
CA ASN A 508 2.07 -58.08 -71.21
C ASN A 508 1.43 -58.19 -72.60
N GLY A 509 1.30 -57.09 -73.34
CA GLY A 509 0.71 -57.02 -74.66
C GLY A 509 -0.78 -57.38 -74.75
N GLY A 510 -1.47 -57.62 -73.64
CA GLY A 510 -2.79 -58.28 -73.70
C GLY A 510 -2.71 -59.77 -74.08
N HIS A 511 -1.54 -60.39 -73.90
CA HIS A 511 -1.36 -61.83 -73.75
C HIS A 511 -1.67 -62.26 -72.31
N THR A 512 -2.13 -63.50 -72.15
CA THR A 512 -2.31 -64.11 -70.82
C THR A 512 -0.98 -64.76 -70.40
N ILE A 513 -0.44 -64.37 -69.25
CA ILE A 513 0.77 -64.96 -68.66
C ILE A 513 0.37 -66.20 -67.86
N GLU A 514 0.86 -67.38 -68.23
CA GLU A 514 0.61 -68.66 -67.55
C GLU A 514 1.57 -68.93 -66.40
N GLU A 515 2.82 -68.48 -66.51
CA GLU A 515 3.84 -68.70 -65.49
C GLU A 515 4.80 -67.51 -65.46
N ARG A 516 5.21 -67.08 -64.27
CA ARG A 516 6.24 -66.05 -64.08
C ARG A 516 7.07 -66.40 -62.86
N GLY A 517 8.34 -66.04 -62.85
CA GLY A 517 9.22 -66.38 -61.74
C GLY A 517 10.64 -65.91 -61.97
N VAL A 518 11.52 -66.22 -61.02
CA VAL A 518 12.95 -65.96 -61.17
C VAL A 518 13.71 -67.26 -61.27
N CYS A 519 14.66 -67.32 -62.19
CA CYS A 519 15.68 -68.36 -62.25
C CYS A 519 16.99 -67.83 -61.68
N TRP A 520 17.67 -68.63 -60.87
CA TRP A 520 18.88 -68.25 -60.14
C TRP A 520 19.89 -69.41 -60.05
N SER A 521 21.16 -69.07 -59.91
CA SER A 521 22.26 -70.04 -59.88
C SER A 521 23.53 -69.41 -59.31
N THR A 522 24.55 -70.20 -58.98
CA THR A 522 25.92 -69.70 -58.73
C THR A 522 26.70 -69.48 -60.02
N LYS A 523 26.10 -69.78 -61.18
CA LYS A 523 26.63 -69.54 -62.53
C LYS A 523 25.80 -68.47 -63.24
N SER A 524 26.42 -67.73 -64.16
CA SER A 524 25.74 -66.68 -64.94
C SER A 524 24.80 -67.26 -66.00
N ALA A 525 23.92 -66.40 -66.49
CA ALA A 525 22.82 -66.59 -67.43
C ALA A 525 21.77 -67.64 -67.03
N PRO A 526 21.21 -67.59 -65.80
CA PRO A 526 20.27 -68.60 -65.35
C PRO A 526 19.00 -68.62 -66.22
N THR A 527 18.48 -69.82 -66.49
CA THR A 527 17.23 -70.08 -67.22
C THR A 527 16.28 -70.91 -66.36
N VAL A 528 15.06 -71.19 -66.85
CA VAL A 528 14.12 -72.08 -66.13
C VAL A 528 14.60 -73.54 -66.01
N GLU A 529 15.73 -73.89 -66.64
CA GLU A 529 16.40 -75.20 -66.47
C GLU A 529 17.39 -75.24 -65.28
N ASP A 530 17.70 -74.09 -64.66
CA ASP A 530 18.50 -73.98 -63.42
C ASP A 530 17.62 -74.08 -62.16
N ASN A 531 18.08 -73.58 -61.00
CA ASN A 531 17.15 -73.35 -59.88
C ASN A 531 16.21 -72.22 -60.29
N TYR A 532 14.91 -72.44 -60.14
CA TYR A 532 13.94 -71.38 -60.34
C TYR A 532 12.91 -71.43 -59.24
N THR A 533 12.43 -70.25 -58.90
CA THR A 533 11.33 -70.06 -57.98
C THR A 533 10.22 -69.45 -58.80
N VAL A 534 9.19 -70.24 -59.07
CA VAL A 534 7.94 -69.73 -59.61
C VAL A 534 7.43 -68.68 -58.63
N ALA A 535 7.09 -67.51 -59.14
CA ALA A 535 6.42 -66.52 -58.32
C ALA A 535 5.08 -67.14 -57.91
N ASP A 536 4.90 -67.34 -56.61
CA ASP A 536 3.66 -67.86 -56.06
C ASP A 536 2.54 -66.91 -56.50
N ASN A 537 1.71 -67.34 -57.45
CA ASN A 537 0.62 -66.52 -57.97
C ASN A 537 -0.45 -66.25 -56.89
N ASP A 538 -0.29 -66.81 -55.69
CA ASP A 538 -1.18 -66.65 -54.52
C ASP A 538 -0.53 -65.99 -53.29
N LYS A 539 0.57 -65.23 -53.43
CA LYS A 539 1.03 -64.32 -52.37
C LYS A 539 0.77 -62.83 -52.61
N LEU A 540 -0.36 -62.54 -53.27
CA LEU A 540 -1.15 -61.34 -52.95
C LEU A 540 -2.43 -61.68 -52.16
N SER A 541 -2.64 -62.94 -51.74
CA SER A 541 -3.89 -63.40 -51.11
C SER A 541 -3.75 -64.06 -49.71
N ALA A 542 -2.60 -63.97 -49.01
CA ALA A 542 -2.48 -64.50 -47.63
C ALA A 542 -1.49 -63.77 -46.68
N LEU A 543 -1.59 -62.44 -46.56
CA LEU A 543 -1.34 -61.72 -45.28
C LEU A 543 -2.63 -61.02 -44.77
N VAL A 544 -3.77 -61.39 -45.34
CA VAL A 544 -5.11 -60.99 -44.89
C VAL A 544 -5.87 -62.24 -44.48
N SER A 545 -5.65 -62.72 -43.25
CA SER A 545 -6.69 -63.50 -42.55
C SER A 545 -6.48 -63.55 -41.04
N ARG A 546 -6.91 -62.48 -40.37
CA ARG A 546 -7.62 -62.39 -39.07
C ARG A 546 -7.78 -60.89 -38.83
N SER A 547 -8.93 -60.23 -39.00
CA SER A 547 -10.35 -60.62 -38.96
C SER A 547 -11.18 -59.68 -39.86
N THR A 548 -12.20 -60.24 -40.51
CA THR A 548 -13.22 -59.60 -41.37
C THR A 548 -14.21 -58.71 -40.58
N PRO A 549 -15.15 -57.94 -41.19
CA PRO A 549 -15.60 -57.97 -42.59
C PRO A 549 -15.88 -56.61 -43.30
N SER A 550 -16.00 -56.72 -44.63
CA SER A 550 -16.88 -55.91 -45.48
C SER A 550 -16.53 -54.43 -45.69
N SER A 551 -15.90 -54.15 -46.83
CA SER A 551 -16.64 -53.79 -48.05
C SER A 551 -15.88 -52.76 -48.89
N VAL A 552 -16.02 -52.97 -50.20
CA VAL A 552 -15.84 -51.98 -51.26
C VAL A 552 -14.40 -51.57 -51.60
N LYS A 553 -14.06 -51.96 -52.82
CA LYS A 553 -12.93 -51.62 -53.68
C LYS A 553 -12.71 -50.11 -53.86
N THR A 554 -11.45 -49.77 -54.24
CA THR A 554 -10.69 -48.66 -54.89
C THR A 554 -10.53 -47.22 -54.32
N ARG A 555 -9.37 -46.64 -54.61
CA ARG A 555 -9.24 -45.55 -55.57
C ARG A 555 -7.86 -45.67 -56.20
N THR A 556 -7.83 -45.50 -57.51
CA THR A 556 -6.61 -45.58 -58.31
C THR A 556 -5.81 -44.29 -58.15
N GLU A 557 -4.63 -44.36 -57.55
CA GLU A 557 -3.57 -43.40 -57.83
C GLU A 557 -2.84 -43.85 -59.09
N TYR A 558 -2.57 -42.88 -59.97
CA TYR A 558 -1.72 -43.02 -61.14
C TYR A 558 -0.28 -43.32 -60.70
N VAL A 559 -0.01 -44.57 -60.34
CA VAL A 559 1.31 -45.15 -60.50
C VAL A 559 1.45 -45.41 -62.00
N THR A 560 2.39 -44.71 -62.63
CA THR A 560 3.00 -45.11 -63.90
C THR A 560 2.93 -46.61 -64.05
N ARG A 561 2.01 -47.08 -64.92
CA ARG A 561 1.68 -48.48 -65.22
C ARG A 561 2.55 -49.41 -64.38
N ALA A 562 2.07 -49.79 -63.20
CA ALA A 562 2.82 -50.67 -62.29
C ALA A 562 3.17 -51.89 -63.13
N GLU A 563 4.40 -51.88 -63.62
CA GLU A 563 4.97 -52.96 -64.41
C GLU A 563 4.61 -54.22 -63.62
N ASP A 564 3.99 -55.25 -64.20
CA ASP A 564 3.53 -56.39 -63.41
C ASP A 564 4.75 -57.04 -62.76
N ARG A 565 4.97 -56.64 -61.50
CA ARG A 565 6.17 -56.96 -60.73
C ARG A 565 5.82 -58.19 -59.95
N PHE A 566 6.55 -59.25 -60.23
CA PHE A 566 6.55 -60.39 -59.34
C PHE A 566 7.84 -60.34 -58.55
N SER A 567 7.77 -60.74 -57.28
CA SER A 567 8.95 -61.01 -56.48
C SER A 567 8.86 -62.45 -55.98
N CYS A 568 10.00 -63.09 -55.98
CA CYS A 568 10.20 -64.42 -55.43
C CYS A 568 11.16 -64.25 -54.27
N ARG A 569 10.75 -64.72 -53.08
CA ARG A 569 11.69 -64.88 -51.98
C ARG A 569 12.45 -66.17 -52.24
N ILE A 570 13.72 -66.02 -52.57
CA ILE A 570 14.66 -67.13 -52.72
C ILE A 570 15.10 -67.49 -51.30
N THR A 571 14.77 -68.69 -50.84
CA THR A 571 15.11 -69.22 -49.52
C THR A 571 16.11 -70.37 -49.63
N GLU A 572 16.62 -70.86 -48.50
CA GLU A 572 17.66 -71.91 -48.46
C GLU A 572 18.98 -71.48 -49.10
N LEU A 573 19.22 -70.17 -49.16
CA LEU A 573 20.50 -69.64 -49.57
C LEU A 573 21.54 -69.89 -48.47
N ALA A 574 22.74 -70.25 -48.86
CA ALA A 574 23.85 -70.30 -47.91
C ALA A 574 24.22 -68.86 -47.49
N LYS A 575 24.52 -68.66 -46.20
CA LYS A 575 25.01 -67.37 -45.70
C LYS A 575 26.32 -66.98 -46.36
N GLU A 576 26.56 -65.68 -46.52
CA GLU A 576 27.76 -65.11 -47.14
C GLU A 576 28.10 -65.69 -48.54
N THR A 577 27.09 -66.08 -49.33
CA THR A 577 27.28 -66.78 -50.63
C THR A 577 26.73 -65.95 -51.80
N ASN A 578 27.45 -65.96 -52.93
CA ASN A 578 27.18 -65.14 -54.11
C ASN A 578 26.35 -65.89 -55.19
N TYR A 579 25.30 -65.25 -55.72
CA TYR A 579 24.33 -65.82 -56.67
C TYR A 579 24.00 -64.86 -57.82
N TYR A 580 23.61 -65.41 -58.99
CA TYR A 580 23.09 -64.72 -60.17
C TYR A 580 21.59 -65.03 -60.35
N VAL A 581 20.80 -64.08 -60.87
CA VAL A 581 19.33 -64.20 -60.99
C VAL A 581 18.76 -63.44 -62.19
N ARG A 582 17.70 -64.00 -62.80
CA ARG A 582 16.93 -63.44 -63.92
C ARG A 582 15.43 -63.66 -63.74
N ALA A 583 14.62 -62.71 -64.23
CA ALA A 583 13.18 -62.85 -64.34
C ALA A 583 12.76 -63.57 -65.63
N TYR A 584 11.68 -64.35 -65.59
CA TYR A 584 11.07 -64.96 -66.77
C TYR A 584 9.53 -64.91 -66.73
N VAL A 585 8.90 -64.97 -67.90
CA VAL A 585 7.44 -65.17 -68.09
C VAL A 585 7.14 -66.14 -69.23
N ARG A 586 6.09 -66.96 -69.09
CA ARG A 586 5.54 -67.86 -70.11
C ARG A 586 4.10 -67.45 -70.42
N THR A 587 3.75 -67.29 -71.70
CA THR A 587 2.39 -66.91 -72.14
C THR A 587 1.53 -68.12 -72.51
N SER A 588 0.21 -67.94 -72.55
CA SER A 588 -0.77 -68.99 -72.88
C SER A 588 -0.71 -69.54 -74.30
N GLU A 589 0.01 -68.85 -75.18
CA GLU A 589 0.32 -69.30 -76.53
C GLU A 589 1.65 -70.08 -76.59
N GLY A 590 2.31 -70.32 -75.44
CA GLY A 590 3.53 -71.12 -75.31
C GLY A 590 4.85 -70.36 -75.42
N ASN A 591 4.84 -69.03 -75.50
CA ASN A 591 6.06 -68.23 -75.65
C ASN A 591 6.72 -67.91 -74.30
N ILE A 592 8.05 -67.98 -74.20
CA ILE A 592 8.80 -67.62 -72.98
C ILE A 592 9.66 -66.38 -73.24
N PHE A 593 9.55 -65.38 -72.38
CA PHE A 593 10.33 -64.14 -72.41
C PHE A 593 11.18 -64.01 -71.13
N TYR A 594 12.40 -63.50 -71.26
CA TYR A 594 13.35 -63.35 -70.17
C TYR A 594 13.78 -61.89 -69.98
N GLY A 595 13.98 -61.49 -68.73
CA GLY A 595 14.58 -60.21 -68.36
C GLY A 595 16.13 -60.24 -68.40
N ASN A 596 16.74 -59.10 -68.02
CA ASN A 596 18.19 -58.92 -67.87
C ASN A 596 18.76 -59.66 -66.63
N GLU A 597 20.08 -59.84 -66.50
CA GLU A 597 20.71 -60.51 -65.35
C GLU A 597 21.07 -59.57 -64.19
N LYS A 598 21.06 -60.11 -62.95
CA LYS A 598 21.50 -59.47 -61.70
C LYS A 598 22.30 -60.44 -60.79
N GLN A 599 23.07 -59.92 -59.83
CA GLN A 599 23.94 -60.68 -58.91
C GLN A 599 23.82 -60.17 -57.46
N PHE A 600 23.94 -61.02 -56.43
CA PHE A 600 23.87 -60.66 -54.99
C PHE A 600 24.57 -61.64 -54.02
N THR A 601 24.86 -61.20 -52.78
CA THR A 601 25.51 -61.98 -51.70
C THR A 601 24.76 -61.86 -50.35
N THR A 602 24.45 -62.95 -49.64
CA THR A 602 23.67 -63.02 -48.35
C THR A 602 24.37 -62.42 -47.09
N THR A 603 23.61 -61.89 -46.09
CA THR A 603 24.10 -61.06 -44.92
C THR A 603 24.03 -61.74 -43.51
N GLU A 604 23.91 -61.00 -42.38
CA GLU A 604 23.76 -61.45 -40.94
C GLU A 604 22.31 -61.12 -40.36
N GLU A 605 21.96 -61.20 -39.05
CA GLU A 605 20.54 -61.19 -38.46
C GLU A 605 20.02 -59.85 -37.79
N VAL A 606 18.69 -59.50 -37.77
CA VAL A 606 18.05 -58.15 -37.43
C VAL A 606 16.81 -58.16 -36.46
N ALA A 607 16.53 -57.10 -35.64
CA ALA A 607 15.45 -56.94 -34.59
C ALA A 607 14.76 -55.51 -34.47
N LEU A 608 13.79 -55.28 -33.55
CA LEU A 608 13.11 -53.95 -33.26
C LEU A 608 13.99 -53.00 -32.42
N PRO A 609 13.79 -51.65 -32.48
CA PRO A 609 14.53 -50.70 -31.64
C PRO A 609 14.13 -50.76 -30.15
N SER A 610 15.01 -50.32 -29.25
CA SER A 610 14.71 -50.15 -27.81
C SER A 610 14.92 -48.70 -27.35
N LEU A 611 14.07 -48.20 -26.45
CA LEU A 611 14.12 -46.83 -25.91
C LEU A 611 14.12 -46.83 -24.37
N THR A 612 14.72 -45.80 -23.77
CA THR A 612 14.66 -45.54 -22.32
C THR A 612 13.30 -45.00 -21.87
N GLU A 613 13.07 -44.91 -20.55
CA GLU A 613 11.94 -44.16 -19.99
C GLU A 613 12.06 -42.64 -20.30
N ILE A 614 10.92 -41.95 -20.35
CA ILE A 614 10.86 -40.50 -20.59
C ILE A 614 11.09 -39.75 -19.27
N THR A 615 11.86 -38.66 -19.34
CA THR A 615 11.94 -37.67 -18.27
C THR A 615 11.24 -36.39 -18.70
N VAL A 616 10.39 -35.84 -17.83
CA VAL A 616 9.69 -34.57 -18.03
C VAL A 616 10.20 -33.54 -17.03
N SER A 617 10.54 -32.36 -17.50
CA SER A 617 11.10 -31.25 -16.70
C SER A 617 10.64 -29.90 -17.24
N ASN A 618 10.93 -28.80 -16.52
CA ASN A 618 10.56 -27.44 -16.91
C ASN A 618 9.07 -27.30 -17.28
N ILE A 619 8.18 -27.85 -16.45
CA ILE A 619 6.74 -27.77 -16.66
C ILE A 619 6.29 -26.34 -16.37
N GLN A 620 5.69 -25.70 -17.38
CA GLN A 620 5.14 -24.35 -17.36
C GLN A 620 3.62 -24.43 -17.56
N THR A 621 2.95 -23.27 -17.67
CA THR A 621 1.51 -23.19 -17.93
C THR A 621 1.13 -23.72 -19.31
N THR A 622 1.97 -23.53 -20.33
CA THR A 622 1.69 -23.96 -21.71
C THR A 622 2.82 -24.75 -22.36
N SER A 623 3.81 -25.22 -21.59
CA SER A 623 4.95 -25.97 -22.13
C SER A 623 5.57 -26.96 -21.14
N ALA A 624 6.28 -27.97 -21.65
CA ALA A 624 7.12 -28.88 -20.87
C ALA A 624 8.28 -29.44 -21.71
N THR A 625 9.43 -29.68 -21.08
CA THR A 625 10.59 -30.30 -21.73
C THR A 625 10.58 -31.80 -21.51
N VAL A 626 10.71 -32.57 -22.59
CA VAL A 626 10.66 -34.03 -22.59
C VAL A 626 11.93 -34.62 -23.21
N VAL A 627 12.50 -35.64 -22.55
CA VAL A 627 13.75 -36.28 -22.98
C VAL A 627 13.66 -37.80 -22.88
N SER A 628 14.20 -38.50 -23.89
CA SER A 628 14.33 -39.96 -23.99
C SER A 628 15.58 -40.33 -24.82
N LYS A 629 15.98 -41.60 -24.85
CA LYS A 629 17.12 -42.09 -25.65
C LYS A 629 16.78 -43.39 -26.37
N ILE A 630 17.36 -43.60 -27.56
CA ILE A 630 17.35 -44.88 -28.29
C ILE A 630 18.55 -45.70 -27.80
N GLU A 631 18.31 -46.86 -27.20
CA GLU A 631 19.34 -47.74 -26.64
C GLU A 631 19.93 -48.71 -27.68
N SER A 632 19.11 -49.15 -28.63
CA SER A 632 19.53 -50.00 -29.76
C SER A 632 18.65 -49.74 -30.96
N ASP A 633 19.25 -49.75 -32.15
CA ASP A 633 18.56 -49.64 -33.44
C ASP A 633 18.07 -51.00 -33.96
N GLY A 634 18.42 -52.10 -33.29
CA GLY A 634 18.03 -53.46 -33.66
C GLY A 634 18.71 -53.97 -34.93
N ASN A 635 19.93 -53.50 -35.24
CA ASN A 635 20.69 -53.83 -36.47
C ASN A 635 19.99 -53.34 -37.77
N SER A 636 19.16 -52.30 -37.68
CA SER A 636 18.49 -51.66 -38.82
C SER A 636 18.34 -50.16 -38.58
N ALA A 637 18.55 -49.34 -39.61
CA ALA A 637 18.51 -47.89 -39.48
C ALA A 637 17.14 -47.37 -38.96
N ILE A 638 17.18 -46.40 -38.04
CA ILE A 638 15.98 -45.70 -37.58
C ILE A 638 15.47 -44.79 -38.70
N SER A 639 14.27 -45.09 -39.19
CA SER A 639 13.56 -44.32 -40.21
C SER A 639 12.77 -43.15 -39.65
N GLU A 640 12.41 -43.20 -38.36
CA GLU A 640 11.60 -42.18 -37.71
C GLU A 640 11.72 -42.26 -36.18
N CYS A 641 11.77 -41.13 -35.47
CA CYS A 641 11.72 -41.10 -34.02
C CYS A 641 11.10 -39.79 -33.49
N GLY A 642 10.65 -39.77 -32.25
CA GLY A 642 10.02 -38.60 -31.64
C GLY A 642 9.22 -38.89 -30.39
N PHE A 643 8.25 -38.03 -30.10
CA PHE A 643 7.30 -38.15 -29.00
C PHE A 643 5.85 -38.10 -29.50
N CYS A 644 4.94 -38.83 -28.88
CA CYS A 644 3.50 -38.70 -29.04
C CYS A 644 2.83 -38.44 -27.69
N TYR A 645 1.95 -37.43 -27.61
CA TYR A 645 1.29 -37.02 -26.37
C TYR A 645 -0.20 -36.75 -26.57
N SER A 646 -1.01 -36.94 -25.53
CA SER A 646 -2.45 -36.64 -25.56
C SER A 646 -3.03 -36.44 -24.14
N LYS A 647 -4.30 -36.02 -24.03
CA LYS A 647 -5.02 -35.98 -22.74
C LYS A 647 -5.51 -37.37 -22.29
N GLY A 648 -5.53 -38.35 -23.19
CA GLY A 648 -5.85 -39.75 -22.89
C GLY A 648 -4.60 -40.60 -22.67
N ALA A 649 -4.75 -41.68 -21.91
CA ALA A 649 -3.68 -42.63 -21.66
C ALA A 649 -3.23 -43.35 -22.94
N ALA A 650 -1.99 -43.85 -22.92
CA ALA A 650 -1.37 -44.64 -23.99
C ALA A 650 -1.39 -44.00 -25.40
N PRO A 651 -0.88 -42.77 -25.57
CA PRO A 651 -0.80 -42.16 -26.89
C PRO A 651 0.12 -42.97 -27.82
N THR A 652 -0.35 -43.25 -29.03
CA THR A 652 0.45 -43.82 -30.13
C THR A 652 0.73 -42.76 -31.19
N VAL A 653 1.52 -43.08 -32.21
CA VAL A 653 1.73 -42.17 -33.35
C VAL A 653 0.47 -41.87 -34.16
N GLU A 654 -0.63 -42.62 -33.94
CA GLU A 654 -1.93 -42.43 -34.60
C GLU A 654 -2.96 -41.74 -33.69
N SER A 655 -2.93 -42.00 -32.38
CA SER A 655 -3.92 -41.47 -31.43
C SER A 655 -3.48 -40.19 -30.71
N GLY A 656 -2.18 -39.91 -30.65
CA GLY A 656 -1.62 -38.74 -29.97
C GLY A 656 -1.02 -37.72 -30.93
N THR A 657 -0.83 -36.49 -30.44
CA THR A 657 -0.12 -35.44 -31.16
C THR A 657 1.37 -35.77 -31.23
N LYS A 658 1.92 -35.78 -32.45
CA LYS A 658 3.28 -36.24 -32.75
C LYS A 658 4.26 -35.07 -32.86
N ILE A 659 5.46 -35.24 -32.28
CA ILE A 659 6.59 -34.32 -32.39
C ILE A 659 7.80 -35.13 -32.85
N ALA A 660 8.25 -34.89 -34.08
CA ALA A 660 9.39 -35.59 -34.66
C ALA A 660 10.74 -35.08 -34.09
N CYS A 661 11.65 -36.02 -33.88
CA CYS A 661 13.07 -35.79 -33.58
C CYS A 661 13.92 -36.22 -34.78
N ASP A 662 15.21 -35.88 -34.74
CA ASP A 662 16.15 -36.29 -35.77
C ASP A 662 16.44 -37.80 -35.67
N PRO A 663 16.11 -38.62 -36.71
CA PRO A 663 16.36 -40.06 -36.71
C PRO A 663 17.85 -40.45 -36.61
N SER A 664 18.76 -39.51 -36.88
CA SER A 664 20.20 -39.73 -36.74
C SER A 664 20.72 -39.52 -35.30
N SER A 665 19.89 -38.98 -34.40
CA SER A 665 20.24 -38.73 -33.01
C SER A 665 19.85 -39.90 -32.11
N ALA A 666 20.80 -40.37 -31.30
CA ALA A 666 20.53 -41.35 -30.23
C ALA A 666 19.76 -40.72 -29.06
N GLU A 667 19.91 -39.41 -28.84
CA GLU A 667 19.20 -38.65 -27.79
C GLU A 667 18.01 -37.89 -28.39
N LEU A 668 16.85 -38.05 -27.78
CA LEU A 668 15.60 -37.42 -28.18
C LEU A 668 15.23 -36.36 -27.13
N GLY A 669 15.21 -35.09 -27.51
CA GLY A 669 14.86 -33.99 -26.59
C GLY A 669 14.02 -32.92 -27.28
N LYS A 670 12.88 -32.55 -26.69
CA LYS A 670 11.97 -31.51 -27.21
C LYS A 670 11.33 -30.68 -26.11
N ASN A 671 11.09 -29.40 -26.40
CA ASN A 671 10.18 -28.56 -25.63
C ASN A 671 8.81 -28.56 -26.33
N ILE A 672 7.79 -29.09 -25.66
CA ILE A 672 6.41 -29.09 -26.14
C ILE A 672 5.79 -27.74 -25.76
N THR A 673 5.16 -27.04 -26.70
CA THR A 673 4.52 -25.74 -26.49
C THR A 673 3.08 -25.76 -26.98
N GLY A 674 2.24 -24.81 -26.54
CA GLY A 674 0.82 -24.74 -26.90
C GLY A 674 -0.06 -25.70 -26.11
N LEU A 675 0.39 -26.14 -24.93
CA LEU A 675 -0.40 -26.95 -24.01
C LEU A 675 -1.43 -26.06 -23.29
N GLU A 676 -2.53 -26.68 -22.85
CA GLU A 676 -3.53 -26.03 -22.01
C GLU A 676 -3.03 -25.94 -20.55
N GLU A 677 -3.33 -24.85 -19.86
CA GLU A 677 -2.98 -24.65 -18.45
C GLU A 677 -3.73 -25.62 -17.52
N GLY A 678 -3.12 -25.99 -16.39
CA GLY A 678 -3.72 -26.88 -15.39
C GLY A 678 -4.16 -28.26 -15.90
N THR A 679 -3.60 -28.73 -17.03
CA THR A 679 -4.09 -29.90 -17.77
C THR A 679 -3.08 -31.05 -17.73
N THR A 680 -3.56 -32.26 -17.45
CA THR A 680 -2.75 -33.48 -17.44
C THR A 680 -2.59 -34.06 -18.85
N TYR A 681 -1.36 -34.41 -19.21
CA TYR A 681 -1.00 -35.04 -20.48
C TYR A 681 -0.23 -36.34 -20.24
N HIS A 682 -0.53 -37.35 -21.05
CA HIS A 682 0.21 -38.61 -21.16
C HIS A 682 1.14 -38.54 -22.37
N ILE A 683 2.34 -39.11 -22.27
CA ILE A 683 3.37 -39.04 -23.32
C ILE A 683 4.16 -40.36 -23.46
N ARG A 684 4.50 -40.71 -24.71
CA ARG A 684 5.43 -41.81 -25.08
C ARG A 684 6.47 -41.34 -26.10
N ALA A 685 7.69 -41.84 -26.00
CA ALA A 685 8.70 -41.71 -27.06
C ALA A 685 8.56 -42.89 -28.02
N TYR A 686 8.88 -42.69 -29.30
CA TYR A 686 8.81 -43.74 -30.31
C TYR A 686 10.02 -43.75 -31.23
N ALA A 687 10.38 -44.93 -31.75
CA ALA A 687 11.38 -45.10 -32.81
C ALA A 687 10.96 -46.22 -33.78
N LYS A 688 11.21 -46.04 -35.08
CA LYS A 688 10.78 -46.94 -36.15
C LYS A 688 11.96 -47.42 -37.00
N ASN A 689 12.16 -48.73 -37.11
CA ASN A 689 13.11 -49.33 -38.07
C ASN A 689 12.38 -50.26 -39.06
N ALA A 690 13.12 -51.05 -39.84
CA ALA A 690 12.54 -51.98 -40.82
C ALA A 690 11.62 -53.05 -40.23
N MET A 691 11.71 -53.34 -38.92
CA MET A 691 10.84 -54.28 -38.20
C MET A 691 9.54 -53.66 -37.66
N GLY A 692 9.48 -52.34 -37.47
CA GLY A 692 8.28 -51.67 -36.98
C GLY A 692 8.56 -50.53 -35.99
N VAL A 693 7.52 -50.09 -35.28
CA VAL A 693 7.58 -48.99 -34.29
C VAL A 693 7.69 -49.56 -32.89
N ALA A 694 8.72 -49.15 -32.15
CA ALA A 694 8.85 -49.37 -30.72
C ALA A 694 8.46 -48.11 -29.95
N TYR A 695 7.91 -48.29 -28.74
CA TYR A 695 7.53 -47.21 -27.83
C TYR A 695 8.26 -47.36 -26.49
N SER A 696 8.58 -46.23 -25.86
CA SER A 696 8.98 -46.20 -24.45
C SER A 696 7.79 -46.55 -23.55
N LYS A 697 8.08 -46.73 -22.25
CA LYS A 697 7.06 -46.67 -21.21
C LYS A 697 6.41 -45.28 -21.18
N GLU A 698 5.14 -45.25 -20.78
CA GLU A 698 4.36 -44.03 -20.63
C GLU A 698 4.81 -43.19 -19.44
N ALA A 699 4.81 -41.87 -19.63
CA ALA A 699 4.97 -40.88 -18.57
C ALA A 699 3.78 -39.91 -18.58
N GLU A 700 3.53 -39.26 -17.45
CA GLU A 700 2.45 -38.28 -17.26
C GLU A 700 3.00 -36.99 -16.66
N PHE A 701 2.43 -35.84 -17.04
CA PHE A 701 2.72 -34.55 -16.42
C PHE A 701 1.51 -33.63 -16.47
N THR A 702 1.43 -32.68 -15.53
CA THR A 702 0.35 -31.69 -15.48
C THR A 702 0.92 -30.29 -15.57
N THR A 703 0.48 -29.49 -16.54
CA THR A 703 0.90 -28.09 -16.70
C THR A 703 0.48 -27.24 -15.50
N LEU A 704 1.19 -26.14 -15.25
CA LEU A 704 0.83 -25.22 -14.17
C LEU A 704 -0.50 -24.52 -14.47
N ALA A 705 -1.31 -24.24 -13.45
CA ALA A 705 -2.51 -23.41 -13.57
C ALA A 705 -2.17 -21.94 -13.33
N VAL A 706 -2.82 -21.03 -14.05
CA VAL A 706 -2.77 -19.60 -13.74
C VAL A 706 -3.78 -19.27 -12.64
N THR A 707 -3.31 -18.70 -11.54
CA THR A 707 -4.15 -18.24 -10.42
C THR A 707 -4.06 -16.72 -10.29
N VAL A 708 -4.97 -16.10 -9.53
CA VAL A 708 -4.81 -14.68 -9.18
C VAL A 708 -3.54 -14.49 -8.32
N PRO A 709 -2.92 -13.29 -8.33
CA PRO A 709 -1.74 -13.02 -7.51
C PRO A 709 -2.01 -13.14 -6.01
N LYS A 710 -0.98 -13.42 -5.21
CA LYS A 710 -1.02 -13.37 -3.74
C LYS A 710 -0.06 -12.31 -3.23
N LEU A 711 -0.48 -11.55 -2.21
CA LEU A 711 0.25 -10.41 -1.68
C LEU A 711 0.53 -10.58 -0.19
N SER A 712 1.57 -9.93 0.31
CA SER A 712 1.83 -9.80 1.75
C SER A 712 0.75 -8.96 2.44
N PRO A 713 0.60 -9.05 3.77
CA PRO A 713 -0.17 -8.08 4.54
C PRO A 713 0.32 -6.65 4.28
N VAL A 714 -0.59 -5.67 4.30
CA VAL A 714 -0.25 -4.26 4.14
C VAL A 714 0.38 -3.75 5.43
N VAL A 715 1.52 -3.07 5.31
CA VAL A 715 2.13 -2.32 6.40
C VAL A 715 1.79 -0.85 6.21
N VAL A 716 1.11 -0.26 7.21
CA VAL A 716 0.74 1.16 7.22
C VAL A 716 1.63 1.93 8.19
N GLU A 717 2.19 3.04 7.73
CA GLU A 717 3.10 3.91 8.49
C GLU A 717 2.73 5.38 8.28
N ASN A 718 3.20 6.26 9.17
CA ASN A 718 3.07 7.72 9.07
C ASN A 718 1.62 8.20 8.83
N VAL A 719 0.70 7.75 9.68
CA VAL A 719 -0.72 8.12 9.61
C VAL A 719 -0.91 9.57 10.09
N GLY A 720 -1.21 10.47 9.14
CA GLY A 720 -1.55 11.87 9.38
C GLY A 720 -3.06 12.13 9.32
N ARG A 721 -3.44 13.40 9.09
CA ARG A 721 -4.85 13.85 9.07
C ARG A 721 -5.63 13.29 7.90
N THR A 722 -5.03 13.35 6.72
CA THR A 722 -5.65 12.93 5.46
C THR A 722 -4.73 12.04 4.64
N THR A 723 -3.62 11.57 5.23
CA THR A 723 -2.61 10.80 4.51
C THR A 723 -2.04 9.66 5.33
N ALA A 724 -1.59 8.60 4.68
CA ALA A 724 -0.84 7.51 5.30
C ALA A 724 0.06 6.86 4.24
N TYR A 725 1.14 6.18 4.63
CA TYR A 725 1.95 5.40 3.70
C TYR A 725 1.60 3.94 3.82
N ALA A 726 1.32 3.30 2.69
CA ALA A 726 1.06 1.86 2.61
C ALA A 726 2.17 1.17 1.83
N SER A 727 2.60 0.01 2.30
CA SER A 727 3.59 -0.83 1.62
C SER A 727 3.18 -2.30 1.61
N ALA A 728 3.51 -3.01 0.53
CA ALA A 728 3.24 -4.43 0.35
C ALA A 728 4.20 -5.05 -0.68
N THR A 729 4.26 -6.38 -0.72
CA THR A 729 5.02 -7.15 -1.71
C THR A 729 4.14 -8.19 -2.41
N ILE A 730 4.51 -8.53 -3.64
CA ILE A 730 3.87 -9.62 -4.39
C ILE A 730 4.57 -10.93 -4.00
N ALA A 731 3.88 -11.78 -3.25
CA ALA A 731 4.43 -13.06 -2.80
C ALA A 731 4.43 -14.11 -3.93
N GLU A 732 3.35 -14.16 -4.71
CA GLU A 732 3.20 -15.05 -5.86
C GLU A 732 2.47 -14.33 -6.99
N THR A 733 2.99 -14.39 -8.23
CA THR A 733 2.32 -13.78 -9.39
C THR A 733 1.19 -14.64 -9.97
N GLY A 734 1.03 -15.88 -9.46
CA GLY A 734 0.04 -16.83 -9.94
C GLY A 734 0.35 -17.39 -11.33
N ASN A 735 1.63 -17.53 -11.69
CA ASN A 735 2.12 -18.04 -12.99
C ASN A 735 1.72 -17.19 -14.22
N ALA A 736 1.34 -15.92 -14.01
CA ALA A 736 1.11 -14.94 -15.08
C ALA A 736 1.77 -13.60 -14.77
N SER A 737 2.02 -12.81 -15.80
CA SER A 737 2.61 -11.46 -15.65
C SER A 737 1.64 -10.51 -14.96
N ILE A 738 2.18 -9.69 -14.04
CA ILE A 738 1.42 -8.63 -13.38
C ILE A 738 1.26 -7.45 -14.33
N THR A 739 0.02 -7.04 -14.59
CA THR A 739 -0.32 -5.90 -15.44
C THR A 739 -0.50 -4.62 -14.64
N GLU A 740 -0.86 -4.74 -13.35
CA GLU A 740 -1.09 -3.59 -12.46
C GLU A 740 -0.94 -4.01 -11.00
N CYS A 741 -0.45 -3.13 -10.12
CA CYS A 741 -0.50 -3.31 -8.66
C CYS A 741 -0.67 -1.97 -7.95
N GLY A 742 -1.16 -2.00 -6.71
CA GLY A 742 -1.37 -0.79 -5.92
C GLY A 742 -2.13 -1.08 -4.63
N PHE A 743 -2.79 -0.05 -4.09
CA PHE A 743 -3.64 -0.16 -2.90
C PHE A 743 -5.05 0.30 -3.18
N CYS A 744 -6.02 -0.31 -2.52
CA CYS A 744 -7.40 0.14 -2.48
C CYS A 744 -7.81 0.36 -1.03
N TRP A 745 -8.56 1.43 -0.76
CA TRP A 745 -8.99 1.78 0.59
C TRP A 745 -10.43 2.29 0.65
N ALA A 746 -11.07 2.08 1.80
CA ALA A 746 -12.43 2.53 2.11
C ALA A 746 -12.61 2.74 3.62
N THR A 747 -13.73 3.33 4.02
CA THR A 747 -14.15 3.40 5.44
C THR A 747 -14.90 2.15 5.91
N ASN A 748 -15.18 1.22 4.99
CA ASN A 748 -15.74 -0.10 5.26
C ASN A 748 -14.70 -1.21 5.04
N PRO A 749 -14.79 -2.35 5.75
CA PRO A 749 -13.92 -3.51 5.54
C PRO A 749 -13.98 -4.05 4.11
N TYR A 750 -12.94 -4.80 3.72
CA TYR A 750 -12.77 -5.45 2.42
C TYR A 750 -12.76 -4.53 1.19
N PRO A 751 -11.99 -3.42 1.18
CA PRO A 751 -11.89 -2.55 0.02
C PRO A 751 -11.40 -3.30 -1.22
N THR A 752 -11.92 -2.93 -2.37
CA THR A 752 -11.62 -3.50 -3.68
C THR A 752 -11.12 -2.42 -4.63
N ILE A 753 -10.67 -2.80 -5.82
CA ILE A 753 -10.26 -1.83 -6.86
C ILE A 753 -11.39 -0.90 -7.35
N TYR A 754 -12.64 -1.11 -6.90
CA TYR A 754 -13.78 -0.24 -7.20
C TYR A 754 -14.01 0.84 -6.13
N ASP A 755 -13.32 0.75 -5.00
CA ASP A 755 -13.27 1.80 -3.98
C ASP A 755 -12.19 2.84 -4.33
N ASN A 756 -11.56 3.45 -3.33
CA ASN A 756 -10.48 4.41 -3.59
C ASN A 756 -9.20 3.67 -3.98
N LYS A 757 -8.91 3.64 -5.29
CA LYS A 757 -7.79 2.91 -5.90
C LYS A 757 -6.58 3.83 -6.10
N VAL A 758 -5.41 3.40 -5.63
CA VAL A 758 -4.13 4.09 -5.74
C VAL A 758 -3.11 3.16 -6.45
N PRO A 759 -2.94 3.28 -7.77
CA PRO A 759 -2.01 2.45 -8.53
C PRO A 759 -0.54 2.80 -8.22
N CYS A 760 0.34 1.80 -8.36
CA CYS A 760 1.78 1.89 -8.17
C CYS A 760 2.54 1.38 -9.40
N GLU A 761 3.83 1.69 -9.49
CA GLU A 761 4.70 1.07 -10.49
C GLU A 761 4.83 -0.44 -10.24
N VAL A 762 4.80 -1.22 -11.31
CA VAL A 762 4.86 -2.69 -11.23
C VAL A 762 6.25 -3.12 -10.77
N GLY A 763 6.31 -3.72 -9.58
CA GLY A 763 7.53 -4.26 -8.98
C GLY A 763 7.23 -5.30 -7.91
N ASN A 764 8.26 -6.01 -7.45
CA ASN A 764 8.12 -7.07 -6.42
C ASN A 764 7.68 -6.51 -5.06
N SER A 765 8.00 -5.24 -4.80
CA SER A 765 7.62 -4.48 -3.61
C SER A 765 7.18 -3.09 -4.06
N PHE A 766 6.11 -2.57 -3.47
CA PHE A 766 5.61 -1.24 -3.79
C PHE A 766 5.16 -0.53 -2.52
N LYS A 767 5.42 0.77 -2.45
CA LYS A 767 5.06 1.68 -1.35
C LYS A 767 4.53 2.97 -1.95
N THR A 768 3.43 3.49 -1.42
CA THR A 768 2.85 4.76 -1.88
C THR A 768 2.20 5.53 -0.75
N LYS A 769 1.95 6.81 -1.00
CA LYS A 769 1.20 7.70 -0.11
C LYS A 769 -0.29 7.65 -0.48
N LEU A 770 -1.11 7.20 0.47
CA LEU A 770 -2.55 7.38 0.45
C LEU A 770 -2.87 8.83 0.82
N GLN A 771 -3.80 9.45 0.11
CA GLN A 771 -4.21 10.85 0.28
C GLN A 771 -5.74 10.93 0.34
N ASP A 772 -6.25 12.10 0.71
CA ASP A 772 -7.68 12.40 0.82
C ASP A 772 -8.44 11.44 1.77
N LEU A 773 -7.73 10.95 2.79
CA LEU A 773 -8.31 10.08 3.81
C LEU A 773 -9.24 10.89 4.73
N PRO A 774 -10.40 10.34 5.16
CA PRO A 774 -11.31 11.04 6.06
C PRO A 774 -10.69 11.22 7.45
N LEU A 775 -10.79 12.43 8.02
CA LEU A 775 -10.20 12.79 9.30
C LEU A 775 -10.78 11.96 10.46
N LEU A 776 -9.96 11.61 11.45
CA LEU A 776 -10.34 10.83 12.65
C LEU A 776 -11.17 9.55 12.35
N THR A 777 -10.99 8.96 11.18
CA THR A 777 -11.78 7.83 10.70
C THR A 777 -10.92 6.58 10.57
N THR A 778 -11.48 5.42 10.93
CA THR A 778 -10.86 4.12 10.64
C THR A 778 -10.97 3.84 9.14
N VAL A 779 -9.82 3.75 8.50
CA VAL A 779 -9.65 3.42 7.09
C VAL A 779 -9.17 1.99 6.98
N TYR A 780 -9.85 1.20 6.16
CA TYR A 780 -9.44 -0.13 5.74
C TYR A 780 -8.68 -0.03 4.43
N VAL A 781 -7.57 -0.77 4.32
CA VAL A 781 -6.69 -0.78 3.14
C VAL A 781 -6.30 -2.21 2.79
N ARG A 782 -6.27 -2.51 1.48
CA ARG A 782 -5.74 -3.74 0.91
C ARG A 782 -4.78 -3.43 -0.22
N ALA A 783 -3.73 -4.21 -0.35
CA ALA A 783 -2.91 -4.21 -1.56
C ALA A 783 -3.60 -5.08 -2.62
N TYR A 784 -3.49 -4.68 -3.89
CA TYR A 784 -4.00 -5.45 -5.02
C TYR A 784 -2.92 -5.65 -6.08
N ALA A 785 -3.01 -6.75 -6.82
CA ALA A 785 -2.27 -6.98 -8.05
C ALA A 785 -3.14 -7.69 -9.08
N ILE A 786 -3.01 -7.32 -10.35
CA ILE A 786 -3.84 -7.81 -11.46
C ILE A 786 -2.94 -8.60 -12.42
N ASN A 787 -3.38 -9.80 -12.79
CA ASN A 787 -2.80 -10.58 -13.89
C ASN A 787 -3.92 -11.01 -14.86
N SER A 788 -3.61 -11.85 -15.85
CA SER A 788 -4.59 -12.33 -16.84
C SER A 788 -5.76 -13.12 -16.25
N LYS A 789 -5.67 -13.64 -15.02
CA LYS A 789 -6.76 -14.36 -14.34
C LYS A 789 -7.69 -13.45 -13.55
N GLY A 790 -7.19 -12.31 -13.06
CA GLY A 790 -7.96 -11.35 -12.29
C GLY A 790 -7.15 -10.67 -11.20
N THR A 791 -7.85 -10.13 -10.20
CA THR A 791 -7.26 -9.35 -9.11
C THR A 791 -7.04 -10.22 -7.88
N GLY A 792 -5.78 -10.27 -7.45
CA GLY A 792 -5.39 -10.77 -6.13
C GLY A 792 -5.37 -9.64 -5.12
N TYR A 793 -5.77 -9.93 -3.88
CA TYR A 793 -5.77 -8.98 -2.78
C TYR A 793 -5.01 -9.53 -1.57
N SER A 794 -4.37 -8.64 -0.81
CA SER A 794 -3.85 -8.98 0.53
C SER A 794 -4.99 -9.23 1.53
N ASP A 795 -4.65 -9.67 2.73
CA ASP A 795 -5.54 -9.56 3.88
C ASP A 795 -5.85 -8.09 4.20
N ASP A 796 -6.94 -7.85 4.91
CA ASP A 796 -7.40 -6.53 5.34
C ASP A 796 -6.47 -5.96 6.42
N ALA A 797 -5.98 -4.74 6.19
CA ALA A 797 -5.36 -3.93 7.22
C ALA A 797 -6.23 -2.70 7.49
N SER A 798 -6.16 -2.14 8.70
CA SER A 798 -6.87 -0.93 9.05
C SER A 798 -6.05 -0.02 9.95
N PHE A 799 -6.29 1.28 9.84
CA PHE A 799 -5.67 2.31 10.68
C PHE A 799 -6.64 3.47 10.88
N THR A 800 -6.46 4.28 11.92
CA THR A 800 -7.30 5.47 12.17
C THR A 800 -6.48 6.72 11.90
N THR A 801 -6.91 7.55 10.96
CA THR A 801 -6.30 8.87 10.70
C THR A 801 -6.30 9.74 11.96
N THR A 802 -5.31 10.61 12.12
CA THR A 802 -5.17 11.43 13.33
C THR A 802 -5.71 12.84 13.13
N ASP A 803 -5.69 13.68 14.16
CA ASP A 803 -5.99 15.11 14.07
C ASP A 803 -4.73 15.98 13.85
N THR A 804 -3.58 15.37 13.60
CA THR A 804 -2.30 16.08 13.45
C THR A 804 -1.51 15.57 12.25
N ASP A 805 -1.01 16.48 11.40
CA ASP A 805 -0.17 16.07 10.28
C ASP A 805 1.22 15.63 10.77
N ILE A 806 1.81 14.69 10.02
CA ILE A 806 3.17 14.20 10.25
C ILE A 806 4.02 14.65 9.07
N ASP A 807 5.04 15.45 9.34
CA ASP A 807 6.04 15.81 8.34
C ASP A 807 7.08 14.69 8.22
N ILE A 808 7.19 14.09 7.03
CA ILE A 808 7.98 12.87 6.82
C ILE A 808 9.30 13.23 6.16
N TRP A 809 10.39 12.78 6.78
CA TRP A 809 11.73 12.92 6.23
C TRP A 809 11.97 11.94 5.08
N ASP A 810 12.56 12.44 4.00
CA ASP A 810 12.96 11.66 2.83
C ASP A 810 14.30 10.92 3.00
N GLY A 811 14.96 11.09 4.15
CA GLY A 811 16.27 10.50 4.45
C GLY A 811 17.47 11.30 3.93
N VAL A 812 17.27 12.41 3.21
CA VAL A 812 18.34 13.14 2.51
C VAL A 812 18.28 14.64 2.76
N SER A 813 17.09 15.24 2.78
CA SER A 813 16.88 16.68 2.81
C SER A 813 17.31 17.31 4.14
N VAL A 814 17.87 18.52 4.05
CA VAL A 814 18.32 19.31 5.20
C VAL A 814 17.93 20.75 4.95
N ALA A 815 17.23 21.38 5.89
CA ALA A 815 16.83 22.77 5.75
C ALA A 815 18.06 23.69 5.79
N THR A 816 18.00 24.83 5.10
CA THR A 816 19.05 25.85 5.16
C THR A 816 18.88 26.83 6.32
N LYS A 817 17.66 26.93 6.87
CA LYS A 817 17.26 27.80 7.99
C LYS A 817 16.13 27.19 8.82
N PHE A 818 15.94 27.68 10.04
CA PHE A 818 14.83 27.31 10.93
C PHE A 818 13.54 28.10 10.62
N GLY A 819 12.41 27.71 11.21
CA GLY A 819 11.07 28.26 10.93
C GLY A 819 10.82 29.68 11.43
N GLY A 820 11.73 30.25 12.23
CA GLY A 820 11.60 31.57 12.87
C GLY A 820 12.01 31.53 14.34
N GLY A 821 11.94 32.68 15.02
CA GLY A 821 12.23 32.83 16.45
C GLY A 821 13.66 33.25 16.79
N MET A 822 13.83 34.04 17.85
CA MET A 822 15.14 34.50 18.35
C MET A 822 15.84 33.48 19.25
N GLY A 823 15.14 32.43 19.69
CA GLY A 823 15.68 31.39 20.56
C GLY A 823 15.62 31.71 22.04
N THR A 824 14.69 32.57 22.46
CA THR A 824 14.37 32.84 23.87
C THR A 824 13.16 32.02 24.30
N GLU A 825 12.84 31.99 25.60
CA GLU A 825 11.64 31.29 26.10
C GLU A 825 10.33 31.90 25.55
N SER A 826 10.27 33.22 25.39
CA SER A 826 9.11 33.93 24.85
C SER A 826 9.01 33.86 23.33
N ASP A 827 10.12 33.59 22.64
CA ASP A 827 10.23 33.53 21.18
C ASP A 827 11.21 32.42 20.75
N PRO A 828 10.80 31.13 20.90
CA PRO A 828 11.67 30.00 20.65
C PRO A 828 11.92 29.78 19.15
N ILE A 829 13.06 29.17 18.80
CA ILE A 829 13.33 28.75 17.43
C ILE A 829 12.35 27.64 17.05
N ILE A 830 11.57 27.87 16.00
CA ILE A 830 10.54 26.94 15.56
C ILE A 830 11.12 25.82 14.70
N ILE A 831 10.77 24.58 15.06
CA ILE A 831 10.96 23.38 14.27
C ILE A 831 9.57 22.92 13.80
N ASN A 832 9.28 23.14 12.53
CA ASN A 832 8.00 22.76 11.89
C ASN A 832 8.18 21.77 10.73
N SER A 833 9.37 21.18 10.59
CA SER A 833 9.66 20.14 9.60
C SER A 833 10.81 19.24 10.03
N ALA A 834 10.85 18.03 9.48
CA ALA A 834 11.90 17.06 9.65
C ALA A 834 13.26 17.61 9.19
N ASP A 835 13.29 18.32 8.06
CA ASP A 835 14.49 18.96 7.51
C ASP A 835 15.13 19.99 8.46
N GLN A 836 14.31 20.66 9.28
CA GLN A 836 14.80 21.61 10.29
C GLN A 836 15.33 20.90 11.54
N LEU A 837 14.67 19.82 11.98
CA LEU A 837 15.20 18.97 13.04
C LEU A 837 16.55 18.38 12.60
N ARG A 838 16.67 18.06 11.30
CA ARG A 838 17.88 17.53 10.67
C ARG A 838 19.01 18.55 10.72
N LEU A 839 18.70 19.80 10.39
CA LEU A 839 19.63 20.92 10.47
C LEU A 839 20.14 21.15 11.90
N LEU A 840 19.26 21.09 12.91
CA LEU A 840 19.64 21.24 14.31
C LEU A 840 20.74 20.23 14.67
N LEU A 841 20.51 18.96 14.35
CA LEU A 841 21.40 17.88 14.76
C LEU A 841 22.70 17.86 13.97
N ASP A 842 22.69 18.20 12.68
CA ASP A 842 23.94 18.39 11.93
C ASP A 842 24.83 19.46 12.56
N ARG A 843 24.23 20.56 13.02
CA ARG A 843 24.97 21.63 13.69
C ARG A 843 25.48 21.21 15.06
N VAL A 844 24.73 20.39 15.80
CA VAL A 844 25.22 19.79 17.06
C VAL A 844 26.41 18.89 16.80
N SER A 845 26.35 18.08 15.75
CA SER A 845 27.46 17.20 15.36
C SER A 845 28.66 17.91 14.79
N SER A 846 28.48 19.09 14.22
CA SER A 846 29.59 19.95 13.83
C SER A 846 30.18 20.75 15.01
N GLY A 847 29.68 20.57 16.24
CA GLY A 847 30.20 21.16 17.46
C GLY A 847 29.41 22.36 18.03
N THR A 848 28.26 22.70 17.45
CA THR A 848 27.40 23.79 17.96
C THR A 848 26.57 23.30 19.14
N THR A 849 26.76 23.88 20.33
CA THR A 849 26.07 23.37 21.54
C THR A 849 24.70 24.02 21.79
N TYR A 850 24.44 25.21 21.27
CA TYR A 850 23.18 25.97 21.49
C TYR A 850 22.89 26.33 22.96
N SER A 851 23.92 26.47 23.79
CA SER A 851 23.74 26.91 25.18
C SER A 851 22.90 28.18 25.28
N GLY A 852 21.82 28.14 26.07
CA GLY A 852 20.90 29.27 26.27
C GLY A 852 19.88 29.50 25.14
N VAL A 853 19.85 28.67 24.10
CA VAL A 853 18.92 28.79 22.98
C VAL A 853 17.75 27.81 23.13
N VAL A 854 16.53 28.29 22.93
CA VAL A 854 15.30 27.49 23.02
C VAL A 854 14.79 27.11 21.63
N PHE A 855 14.49 25.83 21.44
CA PHE A 855 13.85 25.24 20.27
C PHE A 855 12.49 24.69 20.65
N LYS A 856 11.49 24.85 19.78
CA LYS A 856 10.14 24.32 19.98
C LYS A 856 9.62 23.61 18.73
N MET A 857 9.17 22.36 18.90
CA MET A 857 8.46 21.64 17.85
C MET A 857 7.01 22.10 17.74
N THR A 858 6.51 22.18 16.51
CA THR A 858 5.12 22.60 16.22
C THR A 858 4.35 21.62 15.35
N THR A 859 4.99 20.54 14.92
CA THR A 859 4.39 19.46 14.13
C THR A 859 4.97 18.11 14.55
N ASN A 860 4.25 17.03 14.28
CA ASN A 860 4.78 15.68 14.39
C ASN A 860 5.76 15.41 13.26
N ILE A 861 6.80 14.64 13.53
CA ILE A 861 7.87 14.35 12.56
C ILE A 861 8.01 12.83 12.39
N GLY A 862 8.04 12.35 11.15
CA GLY A 862 8.29 10.95 10.82
C GLY A 862 9.64 10.77 10.15
N LEU A 863 10.54 10.01 10.77
CA LEU A 863 11.88 9.75 10.22
C LEU A 863 11.90 8.63 9.16
N ASN A 864 10.76 7.96 8.93
CA ASN A 864 10.62 6.88 7.94
C ASN A 864 11.71 5.79 8.07
N ASN A 865 12.11 5.48 9.31
CA ASN A 865 13.16 4.50 9.64
C ASN A 865 14.54 4.80 9.01
N HIS A 866 14.79 6.05 8.59
CA HIS A 866 16.11 6.46 8.16
C HIS A 866 17.03 6.68 9.35
N ALA A 867 18.28 6.26 9.20
CA ALA A 867 19.30 6.44 10.22
C ALA A 867 19.54 7.93 10.50
N TRP A 868 19.46 8.32 11.77
CA TRP A 868 19.41 9.73 12.15
C TRP A 868 20.42 10.14 13.24
N SER A 869 20.93 9.21 14.06
CA SER A 869 21.87 9.57 15.15
C SER A 869 23.19 10.14 14.65
N ARG A 870 23.65 11.17 15.34
CA ARG A 870 24.97 11.79 15.15
C ARG A 870 25.61 12.19 16.48
N SER A 871 26.91 12.47 16.47
CA SER A 871 27.69 12.81 17.67
C SER A 871 27.46 14.25 18.13
N GLY A 872 27.98 14.63 19.31
CA GLY A 872 27.95 16.02 19.82
C GLY A 872 27.06 16.20 21.06
N THR A 873 27.21 17.36 21.70
CA THR A 873 26.50 17.72 22.95
C THR A 873 25.53 18.86 22.71
N PHE A 874 24.25 18.64 23.01
CA PHE A 874 23.22 19.66 22.99
C PHE A 874 23.05 20.31 24.37
N ALA A 875 23.28 21.62 24.44
CA ALA A 875 23.23 22.44 25.65
C ALA A 875 22.06 23.45 25.67
N GLY A 876 21.23 23.49 24.62
CA GLY A 876 20.04 24.33 24.55
C GLY A 876 18.82 23.73 25.24
N THR A 877 17.67 24.35 25.07
CA THR A 877 16.36 23.82 25.47
C THR A 877 15.62 23.32 24.24
N PHE A 878 15.19 22.05 24.24
CA PHE A 878 14.38 21.46 23.19
C PHE A 878 13.01 21.08 23.77
N ASP A 879 11.99 21.85 23.42
CA ASP A 879 10.59 21.59 23.77
C ASP A 879 9.89 20.89 22.62
N GLY A 880 9.60 19.60 22.79
CA GLY A 880 8.82 18.80 21.84
C GLY A 880 7.36 19.20 21.76
N ASN A 881 6.84 20.04 22.68
CA ASN A 881 5.46 20.53 22.68
C ASN A 881 4.41 19.40 22.63
N ASN A 882 4.70 18.27 23.25
CA ASN A 882 3.97 17.00 23.24
C ASN A 882 3.80 16.37 21.84
N MET A 883 4.62 16.76 20.87
CA MET A 883 4.63 16.20 19.51
C MET A 883 5.31 14.83 19.48
N LEU A 884 4.93 14.05 18.47
CA LEU A 884 5.43 12.71 18.18
C LEU A 884 6.58 12.76 17.15
N LEU A 885 7.67 12.08 17.48
CA LEU A 885 8.75 11.73 16.56
C LEU A 885 8.72 10.21 16.30
N THR A 886 8.27 9.81 15.11
CA THR A 886 8.10 8.39 14.73
C THR A 886 9.20 7.88 13.80
N GLY A 887 9.36 6.56 13.72
CA GLY A 887 10.38 5.90 12.90
C GLY A 887 11.80 6.09 13.42
N VAL A 888 11.97 6.29 14.73
CA VAL A 888 13.27 6.52 15.37
C VAL A 888 14.10 5.23 15.35
N THR A 889 15.30 5.30 14.78
CA THR A 889 16.25 4.16 14.70
C THR A 889 17.35 4.19 15.76
N SER A 890 17.47 5.30 16.46
CA SER A 890 18.60 5.63 17.36
C SER A 890 18.24 6.83 18.23
N SER A 891 18.88 7.01 19.38
CA SER A 891 18.63 8.13 20.30
C SER A 891 18.66 9.51 19.61
N ILE A 892 17.76 10.42 19.99
CA ILE A 892 17.65 11.78 19.41
C ILE A 892 18.98 12.54 19.49
N PHE A 893 19.61 12.56 20.67
CA PHE A 893 20.87 13.25 20.93
C PHE A 893 21.95 12.28 21.42
N SER A 894 23.21 12.49 21.04
CA SER A 894 24.31 11.73 21.66
C SER A 894 24.50 12.14 23.12
N ALA A 895 24.58 13.44 23.40
CA ALA A 895 24.69 13.96 24.76
C ALA A 895 23.81 15.20 24.97
N VAL A 896 23.21 15.30 26.15
CA VAL A 896 22.37 16.42 26.58
C VAL A 896 22.98 17.04 27.83
N SER A 897 23.35 18.32 27.76
CA SER A 897 23.75 19.13 28.91
C SER A 897 22.79 20.30 29.17
N GLY A 898 21.82 20.52 28.27
CA GLY A 898 20.77 21.53 28.37
C GLY A 898 19.46 20.92 28.88
N THR A 899 18.34 21.23 28.23
CA THR A 899 17.02 20.70 28.59
C THR A 899 16.34 20.03 27.39
N VAL A 900 15.77 18.84 27.56
CA VAL A 900 14.87 18.19 26.59
C VAL A 900 13.54 17.92 27.28
N MET A 901 12.43 18.38 26.70
CA MET A 901 11.12 18.24 27.32
C MET A 901 9.98 17.93 26.35
N ASN A 902 8.89 17.37 26.87
CA ASN A 902 7.60 17.26 26.18
C ASN A 902 7.68 16.60 24.80
N ILE A 903 8.47 15.54 24.63
CA ILE A 903 8.55 14.81 23.34
C ILE A 903 8.13 13.35 23.52
N GLN A 904 7.39 12.85 22.55
CA GLN A 904 7.03 11.44 22.44
C GLN A 904 7.79 10.82 21.27
N ILE A 905 8.36 9.63 21.46
CA ILE A 905 9.10 8.93 20.40
C ILE A 905 8.58 7.51 20.19
N SER A 906 8.56 7.05 18.94
CA SER A 906 8.22 5.67 18.58
C SER A 906 9.09 5.15 17.43
N GLY A 907 9.22 3.82 17.33
CA GLY A 907 10.11 3.17 16.36
C GLY A 907 10.89 1.99 16.95
N THR A 908 12.06 1.70 16.38
CA THR A 908 12.99 0.67 16.90
C THR A 908 14.36 1.29 17.06
N SER A 909 14.74 1.63 18.29
CA SER A 909 15.98 2.36 18.57
C SER A 909 17.08 1.46 19.11
N GLN A 910 18.32 1.72 18.71
CA GLN A 910 19.49 1.17 19.36
C GLN A 910 19.89 2.01 20.58
N ASN A 911 20.30 1.32 21.65
CA ASN A 911 20.81 1.91 22.89
C ASN A 911 19.75 2.65 23.73
N ALA A 912 19.28 3.82 23.29
CA ALA A 912 18.35 4.64 24.07
C ALA A 912 17.37 5.41 23.20
N GLY A 913 16.28 5.87 23.82
CA GLY A 913 15.27 6.70 23.15
C GLY A 913 15.68 8.16 22.97
N ILE A 914 16.02 8.86 24.07
CA ILE A 914 16.27 10.32 24.04
C ILE A 914 17.76 10.63 23.86
N CYS A 915 18.63 10.12 24.74
CA CYS A 915 20.06 10.37 24.61
C CYS A 915 20.97 9.28 25.17
N LEU A 916 22.27 9.33 24.84
CA LEU A 916 23.24 8.41 25.46
C LEU A 916 23.75 8.96 26.79
N THR A 917 24.14 10.23 26.87
CA THR A 917 24.65 10.83 28.11
C THR A 917 23.84 12.06 28.51
N ASN A 918 23.38 12.13 29.74
CA ASN A 918 22.70 13.30 30.29
C ASN A 918 23.50 13.93 31.43
N THR A 919 23.83 15.21 31.31
CA THR A 919 24.30 16.08 32.41
C THR A 919 23.37 17.27 32.64
N GLY A 920 22.32 17.39 31.82
CA GLY A 920 21.31 18.45 31.89
C GLY A 920 19.99 17.97 32.50
N THR A 921 18.87 18.41 31.95
CA THR A 921 17.51 18.03 32.38
C THR A 921 16.74 17.37 31.24
N ILE A 922 16.16 16.19 31.50
CA ILE A 922 15.19 15.55 30.60
C ILE A 922 13.87 15.45 31.37
N THR A 923 12.79 16.03 30.86
CA THR A 923 11.52 16.06 31.59
C THR A 923 10.31 15.79 30.72
N ASN A 924 9.30 15.09 31.24
CA ASN A 924 8.05 14.83 30.51
C ASN A 924 8.26 14.24 29.09
N CYS A 925 9.23 13.33 28.95
CA CYS A 925 9.51 12.65 27.67
C CYS A 925 8.97 11.22 27.71
N VAL A 926 8.41 10.75 26.59
CA VAL A 926 7.83 9.41 26.47
C VAL A 926 8.58 8.60 25.42
N ASN A 927 9.15 7.45 25.82
CA ASN A 927 9.68 6.46 24.89
C ASN A 927 8.67 5.34 24.65
N ASP A 928 8.22 5.19 23.41
CA ASP A 928 7.43 4.07 22.91
C ASP A 928 8.19 3.24 21.87
N CYS A 929 9.51 3.47 21.74
CA CYS A 929 10.35 2.69 20.84
C CYS A 929 10.65 1.31 21.43
N PHE A 930 10.69 0.28 20.57
CA PHE A 930 11.36 -0.97 20.91
C PHE A 930 12.87 -0.73 20.99
N ILE A 931 13.45 -0.83 22.18
CA ILE A 931 14.89 -0.65 22.39
C ILE A 931 15.60 -2.00 22.34
N THR A 932 16.57 -2.14 21.45
CA THR A 932 17.30 -3.41 21.28
C THR A 932 18.78 -3.22 20.98
N SER A 933 19.62 -4.10 21.51
CA SER A 933 21.05 -4.18 21.19
C SER A 933 21.60 -5.58 21.44
N ASN A 934 22.67 -5.95 20.73
CA ASN A 934 23.37 -7.22 20.87
C ASN A 934 24.70 -7.11 21.65
N SER A 935 25.18 -5.91 21.94
CA SER A 935 26.49 -5.70 22.57
C SER A 935 26.62 -4.44 23.43
N ASN A 936 25.71 -3.47 23.30
CA ASN A 936 25.77 -2.22 24.04
C ASN A 936 24.77 -2.22 25.20
N ASN A 937 25.06 -1.43 26.24
CA ASN A 937 24.08 -1.07 27.26
C ASN A 937 22.87 -0.40 26.63
N ILE A 938 21.69 -0.65 27.20
CA ILE A 938 20.44 -0.14 26.67
C ILE A 938 19.54 0.44 27.77
N ALA A 939 18.76 1.47 27.42
CA ALA A 939 17.79 2.07 28.30
C ALA A 939 16.61 2.70 27.55
N GLY A 940 15.46 2.91 28.20
CA GLY A 940 14.31 3.57 27.55
C GLY A 940 14.57 5.04 27.22
N ILE A 941 15.10 5.82 28.17
CA ILE A 941 15.28 7.27 28.01
C ILE A 941 16.75 7.63 27.78
N CYS A 942 17.64 7.23 28.70
CA CYS A 942 19.05 7.66 28.67
C CYS A 942 20.00 6.55 29.07
N LEU A 943 21.16 6.38 28.41
CA LEU A 943 22.13 5.39 28.90
C LEU A 943 22.77 5.80 30.22
N SER A 944 23.46 6.94 30.26
CA SER A 944 24.23 7.40 31.43
C SER A 944 23.72 8.74 31.93
N ASN A 945 23.20 8.77 33.16
CA ASN A 945 22.66 9.98 33.78
C ASN A 945 23.59 10.51 34.88
N SER A 946 23.95 11.79 34.76
CA SER A 946 24.57 12.61 35.80
C SER A 946 23.85 13.95 36.02
N GLY A 947 22.72 14.14 35.34
CA GLY A 947 21.84 15.29 35.48
C GLY A 947 20.50 14.91 36.11
N LYS A 948 19.42 15.58 35.70
CA LYS A 948 18.05 15.34 36.16
C LYS A 948 17.22 14.66 35.06
N ILE A 949 16.50 13.59 35.42
CA ILE A 949 15.46 12.98 34.59
C ILE A 949 14.18 12.96 35.41
N GLU A 950 13.14 13.62 34.92
CA GLU A 950 11.91 13.86 35.70
C GLU A 950 10.65 13.55 34.89
N SER A 951 9.66 12.90 35.50
CA SER A 951 8.35 12.65 34.88
C SER A 951 8.42 11.99 33.49
N CYS A 952 9.48 11.21 33.22
CA CYS A 952 9.66 10.54 31.93
C CYS A 952 9.06 9.13 31.98
N THR A 953 8.51 8.69 30.85
CA THR A 953 7.81 7.40 30.74
C THR A 953 8.45 6.52 29.69
N ASN A 954 8.71 5.26 30.01
CA ASN A 954 9.02 4.21 29.03
C ASN A 954 7.82 3.28 28.86
N LYS A 955 7.22 3.26 27.68
CA LYS A 955 6.18 2.30 27.25
C LYS A 955 6.75 1.19 26.38
N GLY A 956 7.78 1.50 25.60
CA GLY A 956 8.38 0.58 24.66
C GLY A 956 9.10 -0.60 25.33
N LYS A 957 9.03 -1.77 24.68
CA LYS A 957 9.77 -2.96 25.11
C LYS A 957 11.28 -2.72 25.03
N ILE A 958 12.04 -3.28 25.97
CA ILE A 958 13.51 -3.22 25.99
C ILE A 958 14.08 -4.63 26.02
N GLN A 959 14.91 -4.98 25.04
CA GLN A 959 15.46 -6.33 24.94
C GLN A 959 16.94 -6.31 24.53
N SER A 960 17.79 -6.86 25.38
CA SER A 960 19.18 -7.15 25.06
C SER A 960 19.39 -8.65 24.81
N THR A 961 20.16 -8.99 23.78
CA THR A 961 20.65 -10.36 23.53
C THR A 961 22.13 -10.53 23.87
N GLY A 962 22.83 -9.44 24.19
CA GLY A 962 24.25 -9.46 24.53
C GLY A 962 24.51 -10.07 25.91
N TYR A 963 25.73 -10.58 26.11
CA TYR A 963 26.18 -11.13 27.39
C TYR A 963 26.60 -10.01 28.35
N ASN A 964 26.13 -10.03 29.61
CA ASN A 964 26.44 -9.03 30.66
C ASN A 964 26.10 -7.58 30.30
N VAL A 965 25.03 -7.35 29.56
CA VAL A 965 24.59 -6.00 29.16
C VAL A 965 23.78 -5.34 30.28
N ILE A 966 24.10 -4.08 30.60
CA ILE A 966 23.35 -3.25 31.55
C ILE A 966 22.08 -2.73 30.85
N THR A 967 20.92 -3.04 31.43
CA THR A 967 19.62 -2.86 30.77
C THR A 967 18.62 -2.16 31.72
N GLY A 968 18.27 -0.90 31.45
CA GLY A 968 17.42 -0.08 32.33
C GLY A 968 16.10 0.35 31.70
N GLY A 969 15.01 0.40 32.47
CA GLY A 969 13.73 0.88 31.94
C GLY A 969 13.76 2.37 31.56
N ILE A 970 14.39 3.19 32.39
CA ILE A 970 14.56 4.64 32.16
C ILE A 970 16.03 4.94 31.90
N VAL A 971 16.92 4.48 32.78
CA VAL A 971 18.37 4.73 32.72
C VAL A 971 19.19 3.46 32.88
N ALA A 972 20.26 3.29 32.08
CA ALA A 972 21.18 2.17 32.27
C ALA A 972 22.11 2.43 33.48
N THR A 973 22.85 3.54 33.50
CA THR A 973 23.75 3.90 34.60
C THR A 973 23.42 5.28 35.17
N ASN A 974 23.28 5.37 36.50
CA ASN A 974 23.07 6.63 37.20
C ASN A 974 24.28 6.95 38.09
N SER A 975 24.79 8.17 37.99
CA SER A 975 25.94 8.63 38.79
C SER A 975 25.49 9.27 40.11
N ASP A 976 26.46 9.66 40.93
CA ASP A 976 26.30 10.24 42.25
C ASP A 976 25.50 11.55 42.29
N ASN A 977 25.54 12.34 41.21
CA ASN A 977 24.77 13.57 41.08
C ASN A 977 23.48 13.39 40.27
N GLY A 978 23.23 12.17 39.78
CA GLY A 978 22.07 11.84 38.96
C GLY A 978 20.78 11.82 39.79
N ILE A 979 19.79 12.58 39.36
CA ILE A 979 18.45 12.62 39.94
C ILE A 979 17.46 12.01 38.96
N ILE A 980 16.70 11.02 39.43
CA ILE A 980 15.59 10.40 38.71
C ILE A 980 14.34 10.54 39.58
N ASP A 981 13.34 11.26 39.08
CA ASP A 981 12.15 11.65 39.85
C ASP A 981 10.87 11.43 39.05
N GLY A 982 9.85 10.78 39.61
CA GLY A 982 8.53 10.68 38.98
C GLY A 982 8.51 9.87 37.68
N CYS A 983 9.53 9.06 37.40
CA CYS A 983 9.63 8.33 36.14
C CYS A 983 8.89 6.99 36.19
N ILE A 984 8.31 6.59 35.06
CA ILE A 984 7.44 5.41 34.98
C ILE A 984 7.89 4.46 33.88
N ASN A 985 8.00 3.17 34.19
CA ASN A 985 8.23 2.14 33.20
C ASN A 985 7.02 1.20 33.08
N TYR A 986 6.43 1.14 31.89
CA TYR A 986 5.41 0.16 31.48
C TYR A 986 5.99 -0.95 30.60
N GLY A 987 7.07 -0.66 29.86
CA GLY A 987 7.66 -1.60 28.91
C GLY A 987 8.30 -2.81 29.58
N SER A 988 8.10 -4.00 29.00
CA SER A 988 8.81 -5.21 29.45
C SER A 988 10.31 -5.11 29.14
N ILE A 989 11.15 -5.54 30.06
CA ILE A 989 12.61 -5.47 29.99
C ILE A 989 13.20 -6.87 30.08
N SER A 990 14.03 -7.26 29.11
CA SER A 990 14.81 -8.50 29.20
C SER A 990 16.28 -8.30 28.85
N GLY A 991 17.20 -8.82 29.66
CA GLY A 991 18.64 -8.81 29.37
C GLY A 991 19.40 -9.93 30.09
N ASN A 992 20.62 -10.23 29.64
CA ASN A 992 21.49 -11.27 30.21
C ASN A 992 22.62 -10.69 31.07
N GLY A 993 22.35 -9.59 31.76
CA GLY A 993 23.26 -8.85 32.64
C GLY A 993 22.44 -8.13 33.69
N ILE A 994 22.91 -7.00 34.23
CA ILE A 994 22.19 -6.22 35.24
C ILE A 994 20.92 -5.60 34.64
N VAL A 995 19.76 -5.90 35.21
CA VAL A 995 18.47 -5.38 34.72
C VAL A 995 17.70 -4.63 35.80
N GLY A 996 17.28 -3.40 35.51
CA GLY A 996 16.49 -2.59 36.42
C GLY A 996 15.25 -1.97 35.78
N GLY A 997 14.13 -2.01 36.48
CA GLY A 997 12.85 -1.46 35.99
C GLY A 997 12.86 0.04 35.76
N ILE A 998 13.65 0.79 36.53
CA ILE A 998 13.87 2.23 36.32
C ILE A 998 15.35 2.47 36.02
N VAL A 999 16.24 1.99 36.89
CA VAL A 999 17.69 2.18 36.77
C VAL A 999 18.38 0.83 36.75
N ALA A 1000 19.23 0.53 35.78
CA ALA A 1000 19.93 -0.75 35.84
C ALA A 1000 21.04 -0.74 36.89
N GLU A 1001 21.93 0.24 36.87
CA GLU A 1001 23.04 0.35 37.82
C GLU A 1001 23.18 1.76 38.38
N SER A 1002 23.47 1.86 39.67
CA SER A 1002 23.97 3.09 40.29
C SER A 1002 25.26 2.78 41.03
N SER A 1003 26.34 3.48 40.68
CA SER A 1003 27.66 3.17 41.24
C SER A 1003 28.37 4.40 41.80
N LYS A 1004 29.13 4.20 42.89
CA LYS A 1004 29.96 5.25 43.50
C LYS A 1004 31.29 4.71 44.04
N SER A 1005 32.37 5.37 43.62
CA SER A 1005 33.70 5.19 44.18
C SER A 1005 34.01 6.28 45.22
N ALA A 1006 34.44 5.91 46.42
CA ALA A 1006 34.89 6.85 47.46
C ALA A 1006 35.96 6.24 48.39
N SER A 1007 36.83 7.09 48.96
CA SER A 1007 37.93 6.68 49.85
C SER A 1007 37.64 6.88 51.35
N SER A 1008 36.56 7.58 51.69
CA SER A 1008 35.98 7.73 53.04
C SER A 1008 34.60 8.41 52.95
N GLY A 1009 33.76 8.32 53.99
CA GLY A 1009 32.53 9.12 54.10
C GLY A 1009 31.23 8.43 53.67
N THR A 1010 30.28 9.25 53.18
CA THR A 1010 28.93 8.85 52.76
C THR A 1010 28.91 8.58 51.26
N PHE A 1011 28.33 7.46 50.85
CA PHE A 1011 28.21 7.05 49.44
C PHE A 1011 26.87 7.50 48.89
N ASP A 1012 26.86 8.54 48.07
CA ASP A 1012 25.70 8.92 47.27
C ASP A 1012 25.82 8.28 45.88
N CYS A 1013 24.89 7.38 45.55
CA CYS A 1013 24.82 6.75 44.22
C CYS A 1013 23.69 7.37 43.39
N GLY A 1014 23.37 8.64 43.67
CA GLY A 1014 22.28 9.35 43.04
C GLY A 1014 20.93 9.03 43.68
N ARG A 1015 19.94 9.85 43.31
CA ARG A 1015 18.59 9.87 43.92
C ARG A 1015 17.58 9.30 42.94
N ILE A 1016 16.83 8.28 43.38
CA ILE A 1016 15.76 7.63 42.62
C ILE A 1016 14.48 7.73 43.44
N GLN A 1017 13.59 8.63 43.09
CA GLN A 1017 12.42 8.92 43.91
C GLN A 1017 11.14 8.98 43.11
N ASN A 1018 10.02 8.66 43.76
CA ASN A 1018 8.69 8.76 43.17
C ASN A 1018 8.53 7.98 41.85
N CYS A 1019 9.32 6.92 41.62
CA CYS A 1019 9.33 6.18 40.36
C CYS A 1019 8.47 4.92 40.43
N SER A 1020 7.89 4.51 39.31
CA SER A 1020 7.01 3.33 39.26
C SER A 1020 7.34 2.39 38.11
N ASN A 1021 7.52 1.10 38.40
CA ASN A 1021 7.67 0.05 37.40
C ASN A 1021 6.44 -0.86 37.36
N PHE A 1022 5.86 -1.02 36.18
CA PHE A 1022 4.78 -1.95 35.88
C PHE A 1022 5.21 -3.04 34.89
N GLY A 1023 6.25 -2.79 34.10
CA GLY A 1023 6.76 -3.71 33.11
C GLY A 1023 7.44 -4.95 33.70
N ILE A 1024 7.28 -6.10 33.04
CA ILE A 1024 7.93 -7.36 33.42
C ILE A 1024 9.44 -7.26 33.23
N ILE A 1025 10.22 -7.73 34.19
CA ILE A 1025 11.68 -7.68 34.21
C ILE A 1025 12.24 -9.10 34.16
N SER A 1026 13.17 -9.36 33.26
CA SER A 1026 13.89 -10.63 33.18
C SER A 1026 15.39 -10.42 33.00
N GLY A 1027 16.21 -10.95 33.90
CA GLY A 1027 17.66 -10.96 33.72
C GLY A 1027 18.47 -11.37 34.95
N ASP A 1028 19.77 -11.11 34.93
CA ASP A 1028 20.66 -11.35 36.07
C ASP A 1028 20.71 -10.08 36.94
N ASP A 1029 20.83 -10.22 38.27
CA ASP A 1029 20.75 -9.07 39.20
C ASP A 1029 19.50 -8.20 38.92
N ALA A 1030 18.35 -8.86 38.73
CA ALA A 1030 17.11 -8.23 38.27
C ALA A 1030 16.36 -7.52 39.41
N GLY A 1031 16.14 -6.21 39.27
CA GLY A 1031 15.45 -5.41 40.27
C GLY A 1031 14.30 -4.56 39.74
N GLY A 1032 13.18 -4.54 40.49
CA GLY A 1032 11.95 -3.82 40.13
C GLY A 1032 12.14 -2.32 39.91
N ILE A 1033 12.98 -1.68 40.71
CA ILE A 1033 13.33 -0.26 40.57
C ILE A 1033 14.78 -0.13 40.10
N ILE A 1034 15.71 -0.77 40.81
CA ILE A 1034 17.13 -0.74 40.50
C ILE A 1034 17.73 -2.13 40.33
N GLY A 1035 18.51 -2.38 39.29
CA GLY A 1035 19.19 -3.68 39.12
C GLY A 1035 20.32 -3.88 40.12
N CYS A 1036 21.34 -3.01 40.10
CA CYS A 1036 22.51 -3.09 40.96
C CYS A 1036 22.84 -1.74 41.61
N VAL A 1037 23.20 -1.77 42.89
CA VAL A 1037 23.90 -0.66 43.54
C VAL A 1037 25.33 -1.09 43.83
N GLU A 1038 26.31 -0.48 43.15
CA GLU A 1038 27.73 -0.80 43.31
C GLU A 1038 28.50 0.26 44.08
N LEU A 1039 29.24 -0.17 45.10
CA LEU A 1039 30.07 0.67 45.93
C LEU A 1039 31.52 0.26 45.79
N ILE A 1040 32.40 1.21 45.50
CA ILE A 1040 33.84 0.95 45.35
C ILE A 1040 34.59 1.76 46.42
N TYR A 1041 35.05 1.07 47.47
CA TYR A 1041 35.88 1.68 48.49
C TYR A 1041 37.35 1.66 48.08
N THR A 1042 37.94 2.84 47.88
CA THR A 1042 39.33 3.00 47.43
C THR A 1042 40.30 3.44 48.53
N GLY A 1043 39.83 3.53 49.78
CA GLY A 1043 40.66 3.96 50.92
C GLY A 1043 41.67 2.90 51.37
N SER A 1044 42.79 3.35 51.95
CA SER A 1044 43.90 2.48 52.39
C SER A 1044 43.64 1.77 53.73
N ASN A 1045 42.82 2.35 54.62
CA ASN A 1045 42.40 1.77 55.91
C ASN A 1045 40.91 2.11 56.15
N MET A 1046 40.07 1.13 56.48
CA MET A 1046 38.68 1.40 56.90
C MET A 1046 38.63 1.71 58.40
N ALA A 1047 38.41 2.96 58.79
CA ALA A 1047 38.11 3.31 60.18
C ALA A 1047 36.69 2.86 60.56
N ALA A 1048 36.46 2.53 61.84
CA ALA A 1048 35.17 2.06 62.39
C ALA A 1048 34.00 3.07 62.31
N SER A 1049 34.13 4.16 61.55
CA SER A 1049 33.03 5.04 61.19
C SER A 1049 32.16 4.36 60.14
N SER A 1050 30.90 4.08 60.49
CA SER A 1050 29.88 3.46 59.63
C SER A 1050 29.93 4.03 58.20
N MET A 1051 30.21 3.21 57.20
CA MET A 1051 29.92 3.57 55.81
C MET A 1051 28.40 3.71 55.68
N ARG A 1052 27.94 4.88 55.27
CA ARG A 1052 26.52 5.17 55.04
C ARG A 1052 26.30 5.28 53.54
N LEU A 1053 25.41 4.46 53.01
CA LEU A 1053 24.87 4.65 51.68
C LEU A 1053 23.71 5.66 51.79
N THR A 1054 23.73 6.73 51.01
CA THR A 1054 22.63 7.71 50.90
C THR A 1054 21.97 7.73 49.55
N SER A 1055 22.19 6.72 48.70
CA SER A 1055 21.32 6.54 47.54
C SER A 1055 19.89 6.41 48.04
N SER A 1056 19.11 7.44 47.73
CA SER A 1056 17.75 7.63 48.21
C SER A 1056 16.85 6.96 47.19
N ILE A 1057 16.53 5.68 47.40
CA ILE A 1057 15.39 5.06 46.75
C ILE A 1057 14.18 5.36 47.63
N ALA A 1058 13.35 6.29 47.18
CA ALA A 1058 12.25 6.81 47.99
C ALA A 1058 10.93 6.78 47.24
N ASN A 1059 9.83 6.51 47.95
CA ASN A 1059 8.46 6.65 47.44
C ASN A 1059 8.22 5.95 46.09
N SER A 1060 8.90 4.83 45.84
CA SER A 1060 8.90 4.15 44.54
C SER A 1060 8.14 2.83 44.61
N PHE A 1061 7.64 2.36 43.48
CA PHE A 1061 6.67 1.27 43.44
C PHE A 1061 6.95 0.28 42.31
N ASN A 1062 6.96 -1.02 42.63
CA ASN A 1062 7.06 -2.09 41.63
C ASN A 1062 5.79 -2.96 41.60
N CYS A 1063 5.26 -3.15 40.41
CA CYS A 1063 4.15 -4.06 40.08
C CYS A 1063 4.51 -5.09 38.99
N GLY A 1064 5.66 -4.93 38.32
CA GLY A 1064 6.07 -5.80 37.23
C GLY A 1064 6.75 -7.09 37.69
N ASP A 1065 6.32 -8.23 37.15
CA ASP A 1065 6.88 -9.56 37.46
C ASP A 1065 8.39 -9.61 37.20
N ILE A 1066 9.15 -10.24 38.11
CA ILE A 1066 10.61 -10.31 38.04
C ILE A 1066 11.06 -11.77 37.90
N THR A 1067 11.85 -12.05 36.86
CA THR A 1067 12.42 -13.37 36.54
C THR A 1067 13.95 -13.30 36.33
N GLY A 1068 14.64 -14.44 36.40
CA GLY A 1068 16.10 -14.57 36.24
C GLY A 1068 16.89 -14.90 37.52
N ASN A 1069 18.07 -14.33 37.75
CA ASN A 1069 18.89 -14.60 38.95
C ASN A 1069 18.96 -13.36 39.86
N ASN A 1070 19.23 -13.55 41.16
CA ASN A 1070 19.37 -12.46 42.15
C ASN A 1070 18.20 -11.45 42.10
N ARG A 1071 16.97 -11.98 42.11
CA ARG A 1071 15.74 -11.20 41.88
C ARG A 1071 15.34 -10.45 43.15
N GLY A 1072 15.26 -9.13 43.09
CA GLY A 1072 14.69 -8.35 44.18
C GLY A 1072 13.57 -7.42 43.73
N GLY A 1073 12.53 -7.32 44.57
CA GLY A 1073 11.35 -6.53 44.29
C GLY A 1073 11.67 -5.07 44.03
N ILE A 1074 12.72 -4.56 44.67
CA ILE A 1074 13.20 -3.19 44.53
C ILE A 1074 14.60 -3.17 43.94
N CYS A 1075 15.54 -3.88 44.57
CA CYS A 1075 16.95 -3.92 44.17
C CYS A 1075 17.35 -5.34 43.77
N GLY A 1076 17.97 -5.57 42.61
CA GLY A 1076 18.49 -6.91 42.28
C GLY A 1076 19.66 -7.29 43.18
N ARG A 1077 20.73 -6.48 43.15
CA ARG A 1077 21.96 -6.71 43.91
C ARG A 1077 22.53 -5.46 44.55
N ILE A 1078 23.06 -5.60 45.76
CA ILE A 1078 23.96 -4.61 46.35
C ILE A 1078 25.37 -5.18 46.38
N LYS A 1079 26.31 -4.51 45.71
CA LYS A 1079 27.70 -4.92 45.59
C LYS A 1079 28.62 -3.91 46.27
N LEU A 1080 29.54 -4.39 47.09
CA LEU A 1080 30.59 -3.60 47.69
C LEU A 1080 31.95 -4.18 47.31
N TYR A 1081 32.77 -3.41 46.61
CA TYR A 1081 34.16 -3.71 46.29
C TYR A 1081 35.09 -2.94 47.23
N CYS A 1082 35.94 -3.61 47.98
CA CYS A 1082 36.83 -2.98 48.97
C CYS A 1082 38.31 -3.22 48.67
N CYS A 1083 39.05 -2.16 48.32
CA CYS A 1083 40.48 -2.23 48.01
C CYS A 1083 41.41 -2.32 49.25
N ALA A 1084 40.87 -2.31 50.48
CA ALA A 1084 41.68 -2.25 51.70
C ALA A 1084 42.28 -3.62 52.06
N HIS A 1085 43.61 -3.68 52.27
CA HIS A 1085 44.35 -4.92 52.50
C HIS A 1085 44.40 -5.37 53.98
N ASN A 1086 43.98 -4.53 54.94
CA ASN A 1086 44.11 -4.75 56.39
C ASN A 1086 42.77 -4.68 57.14
N ASN A 1087 41.78 -5.49 56.76
CA ASN A 1087 40.52 -5.62 57.51
C ASN A 1087 40.51 -6.91 58.35
N ARG A 1088 40.97 -6.83 59.60
CA ARG A 1088 40.53 -7.74 60.66
C ARG A 1088 39.51 -6.95 61.50
N TYR A 1089 38.40 -7.59 61.89
CA TYR A 1089 37.30 -7.10 62.73
C TYR A 1089 36.00 -6.71 61.99
N GLY A 1090 34.89 -7.24 62.52
CA GLY A 1090 33.53 -7.16 62.00
C GLY A 1090 32.97 -5.74 61.97
N ASN A 1091 33.12 -5.10 60.80
CA ASN A 1091 32.55 -3.80 60.52
C ASN A 1091 31.10 -3.95 60.07
N TYR A 1092 30.19 -3.21 60.71
CA TYR A 1092 28.77 -3.17 60.37
C TYR A 1092 28.53 -2.15 59.25
N PHE A 1093 27.84 -2.57 58.19
CA PHE A 1093 27.39 -1.69 57.11
C PHE A 1093 25.94 -1.30 57.39
N TYR A 1094 25.69 0.00 57.57
CA TYR A 1094 24.36 0.55 57.81
C TYR A 1094 23.79 1.09 56.49
N PHE A 1095 22.80 0.39 55.95
CA PHE A 1095 22.07 0.81 54.76
C PHE A 1095 20.82 1.56 55.18
N LYS A 1096 20.77 2.89 54.96
CA LYS A 1096 19.63 3.74 55.32
C LYS A 1096 18.95 4.30 54.06
N THR A 1097 18.59 3.39 53.14
CA THR A 1097 18.57 3.68 51.69
C THR A 1097 17.24 3.50 51.00
N ILE A 1098 16.29 2.82 51.64
CA ILE A 1098 14.97 2.50 51.07
C ILE A 1098 13.91 3.03 52.03
N VAL A 1099 13.14 4.02 51.59
CA VAL A 1099 12.11 4.68 52.40
C VAL A 1099 10.80 4.70 51.62
N ASN A 1100 9.74 4.12 52.17
CA ASN A 1100 8.39 4.09 51.58
C ASN A 1100 8.35 3.47 50.16
N VAL A 1101 8.90 2.28 50.01
CA VAL A 1101 8.94 1.58 48.72
C VAL A 1101 8.07 0.32 48.79
N PHE A 1102 7.20 0.13 47.80
CA PHE A 1102 6.16 -0.90 47.79
C PHE A 1102 6.36 -1.90 46.65
N ASN A 1103 6.11 -3.18 46.91
CA ASN A 1103 6.14 -4.26 45.91
C ASN A 1103 4.82 -5.05 45.97
N CYS A 1104 4.15 -5.22 44.83
CA CYS A 1104 2.81 -5.84 44.76
C CYS A 1104 2.81 -7.34 44.46
N ILE A 1105 3.98 -7.95 44.31
CA ILE A 1105 4.06 -9.32 43.76
C ILE A 1105 4.14 -10.32 44.89
N ASN A 1106 3.12 -11.17 44.97
CA ASN A 1106 3.06 -12.31 45.87
C ASN A 1106 3.88 -13.47 45.27
N ASN A 1107 5.19 -13.31 45.17
CA ASN A 1107 6.09 -14.38 44.82
C ASN A 1107 6.95 -14.70 46.04
N SER A 1108 6.74 -15.88 46.61
CA SER A 1108 7.39 -16.37 47.85
C SER A 1108 8.93 -16.41 47.81
N ASN A 1109 9.53 -16.06 46.67
CA ASN A 1109 10.97 -16.08 46.40
C ASN A 1109 11.56 -14.70 46.03
N CYS A 1110 10.79 -13.60 46.14
CA CYS A 1110 11.31 -12.26 45.90
C CYS A 1110 11.61 -11.60 47.25
N THR A 1111 12.84 -11.14 47.46
CA THR A 1111 13.24 -10.33 48.62
C THR A 1111 13.25 -8.84 48.21
N ILE A 1112 13.37 -7.91 49.15
CA ILE A 1112 13.53 -6.47 48.82
C ILE A 1112 14.78 -6.26 47.96
N CYS A 1113 15.86 -6.93 48.36
CA CYS A 1113 17.11 -7.03 47.62
C CYS A 1113 17.42 -8.50 47.32
N GLY A 1114 17.62 -8.85 46.05
CA GLY A 1114 17.81 -10.24 45.61
C GLY A 1114 19.12 -10.88 46.02
N HIS A 1115 20.20 -10.10 46.14
CA HIS A 1115 21.52 -10.59 46.49
C HIS A 1115 22.43 -9.50 47.10
N TYR A 1116 23.38 -9.91 47.94
CA TYR A 1116 24.41 -9.04 48.50
C TYR A 1116 25.80 -9.65 48.24
N SER A 1117 26.77 -8.83 47.83
CA SER A 1117 28.15 -9.32 47.64
C SER A 1117 29.20 -8.34 48.13
N LEU A 1118 30.23 -8.87 48.81
CA LEU A 1118 31.41 -8.14 49.25
C LEU A 1118 32.66 -8.73 48.56
N ASP A 1119 33.27 -7.95 47.68
CA ASP A 1119 34.42 -8.37 46.87
C ASP A 1119 35.73 -7.72 47.36
N TYR A 1120 36.77 -8.55 47.54
CA TYR A 1120 38.14 -8.13 47.86
C TYR A 1120 39.12 -8.45 46.72
N PRO A 1121 40.23 -7.71 46.57
CA PRO A 1121 41.26 -7.96 45.55
C PRO A 1121 41.90 -9.37 45.57
N SER A 1122 41.76 -10.15 46.66
CA SER A 1122 42.51 -11.39 46.89
C SER A 1122 41.72 -12.72 46.86
N GLY A 1123 40.52 -12.76 46.26
CA GLY A 1123 39.73 -13.99 46.09
C GLY A 1123 38.60 -14.13 47.12
N GLY A 1124 37.38 -14.36 46.61
CA GLY A 1124 36.11 -14.12 47.29
C GLY A 1124 35.75 -15.05 48.45
N TYR A 1125 35.22 -14.46 49.52
CA TYR A 1125 34.44 -15.14 50.55
C TYR A 1125 32.95 -14.86 50.28
N ASN A 1126 32.15 -15.91 50.07
CA ASN A 1126 30.68 -15.79 50.08
C ASN A 1126 30.20 -15.75 51.53
N PHE A 1127 29.66 -14.61 51.98
CA PHE A 1127 28.97 -14.54 53.27
C PHE A 1127 27.52 -15.01 53.10
N LYS A 1128 27.03 -15.79 54.07
CA LYS A 1128 25.58 -16.03 54.25
C LYS A 1128 25.00 -14.89 55.10
N ASP A 1129 23.71 -14.59 54.93
CA ASP A 1129 22.95 -13.52 55.63
C ASP A 1129 23.18 -13.47 57.16
N SER A 1130 23.55 -14.58 57.80
CA SER A 1130 23.73 -14.66 59.25
C SER A 1130 25.06 -14.12 59.78
N ASP A 1131 26.10 -13.99 58.94
CA ASP A 1131 27.49 -13.86 59.42
C ASP A 1131 28.14 -12.50 59.09
N SER A 1132 27.40 -11.56 58.48
CA SER A 1132 27.85 -10.19 58.22
C SER A 1132 26.73 -9.21 58.52
N GLY A 1133 26.92 -8.33 59.49
CA GLY A 1133 25.93 -7.33 59.89
C GLY A 1133 25.68 -6.24 58.84
N MET A 1134 25.01 -6.60 57.75
CA MET A 1134 24.36 -5.69 56.81
C MET A 1134 22.94 -5.44 57.32
N PHE A 1135 22.73 -4.32 58.00
CA PHE A 1135 21.39 -3.91 58.46
C PHE A 1135 20.82 -2.92 57.45
N LEU A 1136 19.76 -3.32 56.75
CA LEU A 1136 18.82 -2.39 56.11
C LEU A 1136 18.03 -1.69 57.22
N SER A 1137 18.47 -0.49 57.61
CA SER A 1137 17.66 0.42 58.40
C SER A 1137 16.76 1.25 57.48
N GLY A 1138 15.69 0.63 56.99
CA GLY A 1138 14.69 1.27 56.14
C GLY A 1138 13.34 0.62 56.36
N THR A 1139 12.30 1.45 56.53
CA THR A 1139 10.92 1.01 56.62
C THR A 1139 10.47 0.53 55.23
N THR A 1140 10.60 -0.77 55.00
CA THR A 1140 10.19 -1.41 53.74
C THR A 1140 8.96 -2.25 54.03
N TYR A 1141 7.91 -2.09 53.24
CA TYR A 1141 6.65 -2.78 53.47
C TYR A 1141 6.22 -3.49 52.20
N TRP A 1142 6.01 -4.80 52.28
CA TRP A 1142 5.34 -5.54 51.23
C TRP A 1142 3.92 -5.00 51.09
N LEU A 1143 3.42 -4.77 49.87
CA LEU A 1143 2.01 -4.37 49.76
C LEU A 1143 1.09 -5.46 50.33
N TYR A 1144 1.56 -6.72 50.34
CA TYR A 1144 0.96 -7.84 51.08
C TYR A 1144 0.92 -7.62 52.60
N ASP A 1145 1.98 -7.09 53.22
CA ASP A 1145 2.03 -6.80 54.66
C ASP A 1145 1.31 -5.50 55.03
N VAL A 1146 1.29 -4.51 54.13
CA VAL A 1146 0.47 -3.28 54.25
C VAL A 1146 -1.01 -3.65 54.11
N ALA A 1147 -1.38 -4.44 53.12
CA ALA A 1147 -2.73 -4.96 52.92
C ALA A 1147 -3.19 -5.87 54.06
N ASN A 1148 -2.31 -6.69 54.64
CA ASN A 1148 -2.65 -7.51 55.81
C ASN A 1148 -2.79 -6.68 57.08
N ASN A 1149 -1.95 -5.65 57.31
CA ASN A 1149 -2.10 -4.77 58.48
C ASN A 1149 -3.32 -3.85 58.35
N ILE A 1150 -3.49 -3.17 57.20
CA ILE A 1150 -4.65 -2.31 56.94
C ILE A 1150 -5.92 -3.16 56.84
N GLY A 1151 -5.86 -4.32 56.18
CA GLY A 1151 -6.97 -5.26 56.07
C GLY A 1151 -7.36 -5.88 57.41
N GLN A 1152 -6.44 -6.05 58.36
CA GLN A 1152 -6.78 -6.42 59.74
C GLN A 1152 -7.45 -5.28 60.50
N GLU A 1153 -6.95 -4.04 60.42
CA GLU A 1153 -7.62 -2.89 61.06
C GLU A 1153 -9.02 -2.62 60.48
N TYR A 1154 -9.18 -2.67 59.15
CA TYR A 1154 -10.47 -2.49 58.48
C TYR A 1154 -11.42 -3.69 58.66
N ALA A 1155 -10.90 -4.92 58.75
CA ALA A 1155 -11.72 -6.11 59.05
C ALA A 1155 -12.18 -6.13 60.51
N ILE A 1156 -11.42 -5.53 61.44
CA ILE A 1156 -11.85 -5.30 62.82
C ILE A 1156 -12.96 -4.23 62.89
N GLU A 1157 -12.92 -3.20 62.03
CA GLU A 1157 -13.98 -2.18 61.98
C GLU A 1157 -15.24 -2.62 61.20
N ASN A 1158 -15.14 -3.49 60.20
CA ASN A 1158 -16.25 -3.80 59.27
C ASN A 1158 -16.63 -5.29 59.16
N ASP A 1159 -16.07 -6.18 59.98
CA ASP A 1159 -16.51 -7.58 60.15
C ASP A 1159 -16.58 -8.42 58.85
N LYS A 1160 -15.63 -8.20 57.92
CA LYS A 1160 -15.52 -8.94 56.64
C LYS A 1160 -14.14 -9.54 56.43
N SER A 1161 -14.07 -10.82 56.05
CA SER A 1161 -12.85 -11.49 55.59
C SER A 1161 -12.64 -11.25 54.09
N TYR A 1162 -11.54 -10.60 53.69
CA TYR A 1162 -11.20 -10.41 52.28
C TYR A 1162 -10.16 -11.45 51.82
N ASP A 1163 -10.43 -12.09 50.68
CA ASP A 1163 -9.49 -12.97 49.98
C ASP A 1163 -8.60 -12.15 49.04
N ILE A 1164 -7.32 -12.09 49.40
CA ILE A 1164 -6.24 -11.27 48.84
C ILE A 1164 -5.86 -11.68 47.39
N ALA A 1165 -6.29 -12.85 46.93
CA ALA A 1165 -5.99 -13.35 45.59
C ALA A 1165 -6.78 -12.66 44.45
N HIS A 1166 -7.83 -11.89 44.78
CA HIS A 1166 -8.75 -11.28 43.80
C HIS A 1166 -8.43 -9.82 43.44
N TRP A 1167 -7.36 -9.22 43.96
CA TRP A 1167 -7.09 -7.78 43.76
C TRP A 1167 -6.31 -7.44 42.49
N TYR A 1168 -5.76 -8.43 41.77
CA TYR A 1168 -4.89 -8.19 40.63
C TYR A 1168 -5.27 -9.03 39.41
N THR A 1169 -5.17 -8.45 38.21
CA THR A 1169 -5.22 -9.12 36.89
C THR A 1169 -3.83 -9.16 36.28
N ARG A 1170 -3.42 -10.31 35.76
CA ARG A 1170 -2.18 -10.47 34.99
C ARG A 1170 -2.43 -10.20 33.52
N THR A 1171 -1.56 -9.40 32.89
CA THR A 1171 -1.53 -9.16 31.45
C THR A 1171 -0.11 -9.38 30.91
N THR A 1172 0.08 -9.24 29.60
CA THR A 1172 1.40 -9.22 28.97
C THR A 1172 2.27 -8.03 29.39
N SER A 1173 1.65 -6.94 29.85
CA SER A 1173 2.34 -5.69 30.21
C SER A 1173 2.68 -5.59 31.71
N GLY A 1174 2.11 -6.47 32.56
CA GLY A 1174 2.33 -6.46 34.00
C GLY A 1174 1.15 -7.01 34.82
N CYS A 1175 1.27 -6.95 36.15
CA CYS A 1175 0.14 -7.17 37.06
C CYS A 1175 -0.57 -5.82 37.32
N PHE A 1176 -1.89 -5.75 37.12
CA PHE A 1176 -2.71 -4.56 37.30
C PHE A 1176 -3.80 -4.78 38.36
N LEU A 1177 -4.29 -3.74 39.03
CA LEU A 1177 -5.37 -3.87 40.02
C LEU A 1177 -6.73 -4.16 39.34
N GLN A 1178 -7.55 -5.04 39.92
CA GLN A 1178 -8.95 -5.23 39.52
C GLN A 1178 -9.85 -4.12 40.09
N GLY A 1179 -10.85 -3.70 39.32
CA GLY A 1179 -11.61 -2.46 39.48
C GLY A 1179 -12.32 -2.21 40.83
N ASN A 1180 -12.57 -0.91 41.09
CA ASN A 1180 -13.21 -0.29 42.26
C ASN A 1180 -12.56 -0.48 43.64
N SER A 1181 -11.24 -0.52 43.71
CA SER A 1181 -10.51 -0.21 44.95
C SER A 1181 -10.44 1.31 45.18
N THR A 1182 -11.59 1.98 45.37
CA THR A 1182 -11.62 3.39 45.84
C THR A 1182 -10.78 3.62 47.11
N ASP A 1183 -10.43 2.54 47.81
CA ASP A 1183 -9.65 2.58 49.05
C ASP A 1183 -8.12 2.51 48.85
N ILE A 1184 -7.53 1.83 47.87
CA ILE A 1184 -6.06 1.56 47.93
C ILE A 1184 -5.19 2.80 47.74
N VAL A 1185 -5.56 3.69 46.82
CA VAL A 1185 -4.85 4.97 46.59
C VAL A 1185 -5.04 5.88 47.80
N SER A 1186 -6.25 5.91 48.37
CA SER A 1186 -6.57 6.65 49.59
C SER A 1186 -5.78 6.11 50.80
N LEU A 1187 -5.69 4.80 50.94
CA LEU A 1187 -4.92 4.09 51.97
C LEU A 1187 -3.41 4.30 51.80
N LEU A 1188 -2.88 4.22 50.57
CA LEU A 1188 -1.48 4.54 50.26
C LEU A 1188 -1.18 5.99 50.59
N ASN A 1189 -2.04 6.93 50.20
CA ASN A 1189 -1.89 8.35 50.52
C ASN A 1189 -1.93 8.63 52.01
N ASN A 1190 -2.89 8.05 52.74
CA ASN A 1190 -3.03 8.19 54.18
C ASN A 1190 -1.82 7.57 54.90
N TRP A 1191 -1.39 6.39 54.47
CA TRP A 1191 -0.26 5.69 55.04
C TRP A 1191 1.06 6.45 54.80
N VAL A 1192 1.30 6.96 53.59
CA VAL A 1192 2.47 7.79 53.29
C VAL A 1192 2.42 9.07 54.12
N SER A 1193 1.26 9.74 54.21
CA SER A 1193 1.08 10.96 55.03
C SER A 1193 1.42 10.76 56.51
N SER A 1194 1.16 9.55 57.03
CA SER A 1194 1.36 9.20 58.43
C SER A 1194 2.81 8.77 58.73
N ASN A 1195 3.58 8.39 57.71
CA ASN A 1195 4.92 7.79 57.87
C ASN A 1195 6.04 8.58 57.14
N SER A 1196 5.73 9.65 56.41
CA SER A 1196 6.68 10.36 55.54
C SER A 1196 7.68 11.30 56.24
N GLY A 1197 7.53 11.60 57.53
CA GLY A 1197 8.37 12.60 58.21
C GLY A 1197 8.32 13.99 57.53
N THR A 1198 9.42 14.76 57.57
CA THR A 1198 9.53 16.15 57.05
C THR A 1198 9.67 16.27 55.52
N THR A 1199 9.47 15.19 54.77
CA THR A 1199 9.66 15.18 53.30
C THR A 1199 8.35 15.43 52.57
N THR A 1200 8.37 16.35 51.60
CA THR A 1200 7.29 16.57 50.63
C THR A 1200 7.08 15.30 49.79
N TYR A 1201 5.89 14.72 49.82
CA TYR A 1201 5.54 13.54 49.01
C TYR A 1201 4.44 13.91 48.00
N LYS A 1202 4.51 13.28 46.82
CA LYS A 1202 3.48 13.35 45.78
C LYS A 1202 2.31 12.42 46.14
N ARG A 1203 1.07 12.81 45.84
CA ARG A 1203 -0.08 11.95 46.17
C ARG A 1203 -0.22 10.85 45.13
N TRP A 1204 -0.54 9.64 45.53
CA TRP A 1204 -1.01 8.61 44.62
C TRP A 1204 -2.37 9.03 44.05
N LYS A 1205 -2.58 8.80 42.75
CA LYS A 1205 -3.86 8.89 42.05
C LYS A 1205 -4.04 7.64 41.19
N TYR A 1206 -5.24 7.42 40.68
CA TYR A 1206 -5.42 6.45 39.60
C TYR A 1206 -5.15 7.11 38.26
N ASP A 1207 -4.48 6.37 37.38
CA ASP A 1207 -4.41 6.64 35.95
C ASP A 1207 -4.76 5.37 35.16
N THR A 1208 -5.19 5.53 33.91
CA THR A 1208 -5.67 4.41 33.09
C THR A 1208 -4.56 3.93 32.17
N VAL A 1209 -4.19 2.66 32.27
CA VAL A 1209 -3.15 2.02 31.45
C VAL A 1209 -3.73 0.74 30.87
N ASP A 1210 -3.76 0.62 29.54
CA ASP A 1210 -4.37 -0.51 28.82
C ASP A 1210 -5.80 -0.83 29.29
N GLY A 1211 -6.57 0.19 29.70
CA GLY A 1211 -7.93 0.04 30.22
C GLY A 1211 -8.04 -0.33 31.70
N TYR A 1212 -6.92 -0.45 32.42
CA TYR A 1212 -6.88 -0.78 33.86
C TYR A 1212 -6.48 0.43 34.72
N ALA A 1213 -7.12 0.59 35.87
CA ALA A 1213 -6.78 1.64 36.84
C ALA A 1213 -5.49 1.29 37.61
N CYS A 1214 -4.45 2.11 37.43
CA CYS A 1214 -3.13 1.94 38.01
C CYS A 1214 -2.79 3.07 38.98
N PRO A 1215 -2.25 2.79 40.18
CA PRO A 1215 -1.78 3.83 41.08
C PRO A 1215 -0.54 4.52 40.50
N VAL A 1216 -0.60 5.82 40.29
CA VAL A 1216 0.54 6.65 39.84
C VAL A 1216 0.70 7.85 40.76
N LEU A 1217 1.87 8.47 40.79
CA LEU A 1217 2.14 9.64 41.64
C LEU A 1217 1.78 10.95 40.90
N GLU A 1218 1.05 11.83 41.57
CA GLU A 1218 0.66 13.20 41.19
C GLU A 1218 1.72 14.22 41.61
#